data_AF-A0A7Y3TT66-F1
#
_entry.id   AF-A0A7Y3TT66-F1
#
_cell.length_a   1.000
_cell.length_b   1.000
_cell.length_c   1.000
_cell.angle_alpha   90.00
_cell.angle_beta   90.00
_cell.angle_gamma   90.00
#
_symmetry.space_group_name_H-M   'P 1'
#
loop_
_entity.id
_entity.type
_entity.pdbx_description
1 polymer ?
#
loop_
_entity_poly.entity_id
_entity_poly.type
_entity_poly.pdbx_seq_one_letter_code
_entity_poly.pdbx_strand_id
1 'polypeptide(L)'
;MSFIPTAYTHDTTREQLIARFRDRIATNDRTKLSKDERGELILHFIDRLGNCKTENAAKALCAAEIALLEEGYPVASIANQYLPDYRKAIARAIDEGRLPRLELPPSLYGKVYPHWGLYHLTYPNEVQQAIKQKTTIKNNLKQDDLQPIRADRFLNKAKDLLTRETPYEWAVGLLAVTGRRFSEIVAKGEFKPTHHPYAISFRGQLKKGIQDIEKAQTFLIATLIDADKVLKAIYKFRAHPRIQELAELSPDDINSRLNTSVRHYIKSSFEDSEVLPVLPGEKAVTAHNLRGAYAEIATHFFCPPNQGTHRFLQQHLGHVIGESELAKRKNAGATEHYFHYFLIGAQQQPLGEKGILLERVGALPTTVELELEPVELADIEPVEVMENETMAIALPDAEIHPRKPRASVPTDLMHQLKELAAIKLNAQGSNADVMEAVVRFLRDDSTPTIATSVESFGSTFQWFTAEVERLRAENQALLAKLDQAQGQLQSMASVAIRPLEELEELEALKTENERLQAELIQFQQLKQLFTGSAPVTPIPTPVVPVPSRVQPTIAGHTPQRRIRDQASALEKIDEAISLIIAWNDDPVRAFNDKWFIGVPALLALLRGNDYSASQGRVQQALANRRPEIESHHQRHGLGQRHNVRHNNPINQIISM
;
A
#
# COMPACT_ATOMS: atom_id res chain seq x y z
N MET A 1 -8.41 2.34 -19.68
CA MET A 1 -8.33 1.23 -20.65
C MET A 1 -7.17 0.34 -20.30
N SER A 2 -7.48 -0.93 -20.07
CA SER A 2 -6.50 -2.00 -19.96
C SER A 2 -5.57 -1.98 -21.18
N PHE A 3 -4.33 -2.47 -21.04
CA PHE A 3 -3.30 -2.59 -22.08
C PHE A 3 -3.77 -3.37 -23.35
N ILE A 4 -5.01 -3.82 -23.36
CA ILE A 4 -5.49 -4.75 -24.36
C ILE A 4 -6.30 -4.00 -25.41
N PRO A 5 -5.97 -4.15 -26.70
CA PRO A 5 -6.77 -3.63 -27.81
C PRO A 5 -8.25 -4.00 -27.67
N THR A 6 -9.13 -3.00 -27.75
CA THR A 6 -10.58 -3.16 -27.69
C THR A 6 -11.21 -3.54 -29.03
N ALA A 7 -10.45 -3.44 -30.12
CA ALA A 7 -10.84 -3.88 -31.45
C ALA A 7 -9.72 -4.75 -32.04
N TYR A 8 -10.12 -5.88 -32.65
CA TYR A 8 -9.20 -6.83 -33.31
C TYR A 8 -9.16 -6.55 -34.81
N THR A 9 -8.74 -5.34 -35.18
CA THR A 9 -8.43 -5.01 -36.57
C THR A 9 -6.93 -4.81 -36.70
N HIS A 10 -6.33 -5.50 -37.68
CA HIS A 10 -4.96 -5.26 -38.08
C HIS A 10 -4.96 -4.09 -39.05
N ASP A 11 -4.87 -2.87 -38.53
CA ASP A 11 -4.87 -1.66 -39.36
C ASP A 11 -3.56 -1.57 -40.19
N THR A 12 -2.49 -2.23 -39.72
CA THR A 12 -1.19 -2.35 -40.41
C THR A 12 -0.68 -3.80 -40.38
N THR A 13 0.02 -4.24 -41.44
CA THR A 13 0.65 -5.58 -41.42
C THR A 13 1.87 -5.63 -40.50
N ARG A 14 2.19 -6.81 -39.96
CA ARG A 14 3.37 -7.00 -39.11
C ARG A 14 4.65 -6.56 -39.81
N GLU A 15 4.81 -6.90 -41.08
CA GLU A 15 6.00 -6.58 -41.88
C GLU A 15 6.15 -5.07 -42.05
N GLN A 16 5.05 -4.35 -42.26
CA GLN A 16 5.04 -2.90 -42.33
C GLN A 16 5.42 -2.25 -40.99
N LEU A 17 4.91 -2.77 -39.86
CA LEU A 17 5.29 -2.29 -38.52
C LEU A 17 6.79 -2.49 -38.26
N ILE A 18 7.33 -3.67 -38.60
CA ILE A 18 8.76 -3.99 -38.43
C ILE A 18 9.62 -3.12 -39.35
N ALA A 19 9.22 -2.92 -40.61
CA ALA A 19 9.95 -2.06 -41.54
C ALA A 19 10.03 -0.63 -41.00
N ARG A 20 8.89 -0.02 -40.62
CA ARG A 20 8.85 1.31 -40.00
C ARG A 20 9.68 1.40 -38.72
N PHE A 21 9.71 0.33 -37.92
CA PHE A 21 10.53 0.28 -36.71
C PHE A 21 12.02 0.30 -37.03
N ARG A 22 12.47 -0.53 -37.97
CA ARG A 22 13.87 -0.60 -38.41
C ARG A 22 14.31 0.67 -39.14
N ASP A 23 13.46 1.24 -39.97
CA ASP A 23 13.72 2.52 -40.64
C ASP A 23 13.96 3.62 -39.61
N ARG A 24 13.15 3.70 -38.55
CA ARG A 24 13.34 4.67 -37.46
C ARG A 24 14.60 4.43 -36.63
N ILE A 25 15.01 3.17 -36.46
CA ILE A 25 16.30 2.85 -35.83
C ILE A 25 17.45 3.34 -36.72
N ALA A 26 17.39 3.07 -38.02
CA ALA A 26 18.42 3.47 -38.98
C ALA A 26 18.54 5.00 -39.11
N THR A 27 17.43 5.73 -39.05
CA THR A 27 17.43 7.21 -39.12
C THR A 27 17.72 7.90 -37.79
N ASN A 28 17.84 7.15 -36.68
CA ASN A 28 18.03 7.65 -35.33
C ASN A 28 16.99 8.70 -34.89
N ASP A 29 15.79 8.68 -35.48
CA ASP A 29 14.71 9.62 -35.19
C ASP A 29 14.00 9.25 -33.88
N ARG A 30 13.28 8.12 -33.91
CA ARG A 30 12.51 7.60 -32.77
C ARG A 30 12.62 6.08 -32.72
N THR A 31 13.63 5.59 -32.01
CA THR A 31 13.94 4.15 -31.85
C THR A 31 12.87 3.33 -31.13
N LYS A 32 11.69 3.91 -30.82
CA LYS A 32 10.60 3.27 -30.08
C LYS A 32 9.31 3.29 -30.89
N LEU A 33 8.67 2.12 -30.99
CA LEU A 33 7.28 1.97 -31.40
C LEU A 33 6.37 2.82 -30.51
N SER A 34 5.35 3.42 -31.12
CA SER A 34 4.24 4.04 -30.40
C SER A 34 3.46 2.99 -29.57
N LYS A 35 2.55 3.47 -28.71
CA LYS A 35 1.70 2.59 -27.89
C LYS A 35 0.83 1.70 -28.79
N ASP A 36 0.26 2.27 -29.85
CA ASP A 36 -0.67 1.58 -30.75
C ASP A 36 0.06 0.59 -31.64
N GLU A 37 1.19 0.98 -32.25
CA GLU A 37 2.04 0.07 -33.04
C GLU A 37 2.52 -1.12 -32.22
N ARG A 38 2.85 -0.91 -30.94
CA ARG A 38 3.23 -2.01 -30.03
C ARG A 38 2.04 -2.91 -29.71
N GLY A 39 0.84 -2.34 -29.55
CA GLY A 39 -0.39 -3.09 -29.36
C GLY A 39 -0.69 -4.00 -30.55
N GLU A 40 -0.60 -3.47 -31.76
CA GLU A 40 -0.75 -4.25 -33.01
C GLU A 40 0.32 -5.34 -33.13
N LEU A 41 1.59 -5.01 -32.83
CA LEU A 41 2.68 -5.99 -32.88
C LEU A 41 2.43 -7.18 -31.94
N ILE A 42 1.85 -6.92 -30.77
CA ILE A 42 1.47 -7.96 -29.78
C ILE A 42 0.32 -8.81 -30.29
N LEU A 43 -0.69 -8.23 -30.95
CA LEU A 43 -1.77 -9.00 -31.57
C LEU A 43 -1.22 -9.93 -32.65
N HIS A 44 -0.37 -9.41 -33.55
CA HIS A 44 0.31 -10.21 -34.55
C HIS A 44 1.15 -11.34 -33.94
N PHE A 45 1.82 -11.07 -32.81
CA PHE A 45 2.56 -12.10 -32.08
C PHE A 45 1.63 -13.19 -31.52
N ILE A 46 0.49 -12.82 -30.93
CA ILE A 46 -0.52 -13.76 -30.42
C ILE A 46 -1.05 -14.66 -31.54
N ASP A 47 -1.38 -14.10 -32.69
CA ASP A 47 -1.89 -14.87 -33.83
C ASP A 47 -0.86 -15.87 -34.35
N ARG A 48 0.41 -15.48 -34.46
CA ARG A 48 1.51 -16.38 -34.82
C ARG A 48 1.75 -17.45 -33.76
N LEU A 49 1.58 -17.09 -32.49
CA LEU A 49 1.74 -18.00 -31.37
C LEU A 49 0.62 -19.06 -31.36
N GLY A 50 -0.62 -18.71 -31.71
CA GLY A 50 -1.73 -19.66 -31.86
C GLY A 50 -1.52 -20.70 -32.96
N ASN A 51 -0.69 -20.38 -33.96
CA ASN A 51 -0.33 -21.29 -35.05
C ASN A 51 0.84 -22.23 -34.71
N CYS A 52 1.47 -22.07 -33.54
CA CYS A 52 2.60 -22.91 -33.13
C CYS A 52 2.10 -24.27 -32.62
N LYS A 53 2.40 -25.34 -33.37
CA LYS A 53 2.01 -26.72 -33.02
C LYS A 53 2.96 -27.43 -32.05
N THR A 54 4.15 -26.88 -31.84
CA THR A 54 5.20 -27.50 -31.01
C THR A 54 5.84 -26.48 -30.07
N GLU A 55 6.36 -26.97 -28.94
CA GLU A 55 7.09 -26.14 -27.98
C GLU A 55 8.29 -25.45 -28.63
N ASN A 56 9.04 -26.16 -29.47
CA ASN A 56 10.21 -25.62 -30.15
C ASN A 56 9.84 -24.46 -31.08
N ALA A 57 8.71 -24.55 -31.79
CA ALA A 57 8.22 -23.46 -32.64
C ALA A 57 7.82 -22.24 -31.80
N ALA A 58 7.09 -22.44 -30.70
CA ALA A 58 6.72 -21.36 -29.80
C ALA A 58 7.93 -20.71 -29.12
N LYS A 59 8.93 -21.51 -28.71
CA LYS A 59 10.19 -21.03 -28.14
C LYS A 59 11.00 -20.20 -29.14
N ALA A 60 11.13 -20.69 -30.38
CA ALA A 60 11.81 -19.96 -31.44
C ALA A 60 11.10 -18.63 -31.75
N LEU A 61 9.77 -18.62 -31.79
CA LEU A 61 8.97 -17.41 -31.97
C LEU A 61 9.18 -16.41 -30.81
N CYS A 62 9.19 -16.86 -29.56
CA CYS A 62 9.46 -16.01 -28.40
C CYS A 62 10.87 -15.40 -28.47
N ALA A 63 11.87 -16.19 -28.83
CA ALA A 63 13.26 -15.72 -28.98
C ALA A 63 13.39 -14.68 -30.11
N ALA A 64 12.74 -14.91 -31.26
CA ALA A 64 12.71 -13.97 -32.38
C ALA A 64 12.02 -12.65 -32.00
N GLU A 65 10.96 -12.70 -31.20
CA GLU A 65 10.27 -11.49 -30.74
C GLU A 65 11.14 -10.68 -29.78
N ILE A 66 11.85 -11.34 -28.85
CA ILE A 66 12.80 -10.68 -27.96
C ILE A 66 13.93 -10.02 -28.78
N ALA A 67 14.50 -10.76 -29.74
CA ALA A 67 15.56 -10.25 -30.61
C ALA A 67 15.11 -9.03 -31.42
N LEU A 68 13.88 -9.05 -31.95
CA LEU A 68 13.29 -7.89 -32.63
C LEU A 68 13.22 -6.67 -31.71
N LEU A 69 12.76 -6.83 -30.47
CA LEU A 69 12.71 -5.71 -29.53
C LEU A 69 14.11 -5.21 -29.15
N GLU A 70 15.10 -6.09 -29.06
CA GLU A 70 16.50 -5.71 -28.77
C GLU A 70 17.14 -4.83 -29.84
N GLU A 71 16.61 -4.81 -31.07
CA GLU A 71 17.08 -3.92 -32.13
C GLU A 71 16.91 -2.43 -31.78
N GLY A 72 15.88 -2.07 -30.99
CA GLY A 72 15.56 -0.66 -30.68
C GLY A 72 15.38 -0.33 -29.20
N TYR A 73 15.31 -1.34 -28.32
CA TYR A 73 15.05 -1.11 -26.90
C TYR A 73 16.18 -1.64 -26.00
N PRO A 74 16.53 -0.91 -24.92
CA PRO A 74 17.40 -1.45 -23.90
C PRO A 74 16.79 -2.69 -23.23
N VAL A 75 17.61 -3.73 -23.03
CA VAL A 75 17.24 -5.00 -22.37
C VAL A 75 16.44 -4.79 -21.07
N ALA A 76 16.83 -3.82 -20.25
CA ALA A 76 16.13 -3.51 -19.00
C ALA A 76 14.69 -3.00 -19.21
N SER A 77 14.42 -2.28 -20.32
CA SER A 77 13.06 -1.84 -20.66
C SER A 77 12.22 -2.99 -21.19
N ILE A 78 12.82 -3.87 -21.99
CA ILE A 78 12.18 -5.10 -22.49
C ILE A 78 11.75 -5.98 -21.31
N ALA A 79 12.68 -6.29 -20.41
CA ALA A 79 12.42 -7.14 -19.26
C ALA A 79 11.33 -6.60 -18.31
N ASN A 80 11.37 -5.29 -18.01
CA ASN A 80 10.53 -4.71 -16.95
C ASN A 80 9.20 -4.13 -17.45
N GLN A 81 9.08 -3.81 -18.73
CA GLN A 81 7.88 -3.16 -19.28
C GLN A 81 7.27 -3.98 -20.42
N TYR A 82 8.04 -4.26 -21.48
CA TYR A 82 7.47 -4.80 -22.71
C TYR A 82 7.10 -6.28 -22.62
N LEU A 83 7.97 -7.15 -22.07
CA LEU A 83 7.60 -8.57 -21.90
C LEU A 83 6.40 -8.74 -20.94
N PRO A 84 6.31 -8.03 -19.80
CA PRO A 84 5.09 -8.06 -18.98
C PRO A 84 3.82 -7.72 -19.75
N ASP A 85 3.88 -6.72 -20.63
CA ASP A 85 2.79 -6.28 -21.49
C ASP A 85 2.35 -7.40 -22.47
N TYR A 86 3.31 -8.01 -23.19
CA TYR A 86 3.04 -9.19 -24.04
C TYR A 86 2.44 -10.34 -23.23
N ARG A 87 3.00 -10.64 -22.06
CA ARG A 87 2.55 -11.75 -21.21
C ARG A 87 1.13 -11.55 -20.68
N LYS A 88 0.75 -10.31 -20.34
CA LYS A 88 -0.65 -9.98 -19.99
C LYS A 88 -1.59 -10.25 -21.16
N ALA A 89 -1.19 -9.85 -22.38
CA ALA A 89 -1.99 -10.08 -23.57
C ALA A 89 -2.12 -11.58 -23.92
N ILE A 90 -1.04 -12.37 -23.76
CA ILE A 90 -1.09 -13.84 -23.89
C ILE A 90 -2.04 -14.44 -22.85
N ALA A 91 -1.94 -14.03 -21.58
CA ALA A 91 -2.80 -14.55 -20.53
C ALA A 91 -4.28 -14.30 -20.84
N ARG A 92 -4.61 -13.08 -21.28
CA ARG A 92 -5.98 -12.76 -21.70
C ARG A 92 -6.42 -13.57 -22.92
N ALA A 93 -5.57 -13.75 -23.92
CA ALA A 93 -5.89 -14.55 -25.10
C ALA A 93 -6.16 -16.03 -24.76
N ILE A 94 -5.54 -16.56 -23.71
CA ILE A 94 -5.87 -17.88 -23.16
C ILE A 94 -7.25 -17.86 -22.51
N ASP A 95 -7.54 -16.87 -21.67
CA ASP A 95 -8.83 -16.75 -20.97
C ASP A 95 -10.00 -16.55 -21.95
N GLU A 96 -9.76 -15.87 -23.07
CA GLU A 96 -10.71 -15.69 -24.18
C GLU A 96 -10.81 -16.90 -25.13
N GLY A 97 -10.02 -17.96 -24.89
CA GLY A 97 -10.00 -19.16 -25.73
C GLY A 97 -9.33 -19.02 -27.10
N ARG A 98 -8.66 -17.89 -27.38
CA ARG A 98 -7.90 -17.67 -28.63
C ARG A 98 -6.59 -18.45 -28.66
N LEU A 99 -6.00 -18.70 -27.50
CA LEU A 99 -4.85 -19.57 -27.34
C LEU A 99 -5.26 -20.81 -26.53
N PRO A 100 -4.82 -22.01 -26.93
CA PRO A 100 -5.14 -23.21 -26.18
C PRO A 100 -4.47 -23.18 -24.80
N ARG A 101 -5.17 -23.66 -23.79
CA ARG A 101 -4.56 -23.93 -22.48
C ARG A 101 -3.78 -25.24 -22.55
N LEU A 102 -2.52 -25.22 -22.11
CA LEU A 102 -1.63 -26.38 -22.09
C LEU A 102 -1.30 -26.79 -20.66
N GLU A 103 -1.23 -28.10 -20.43
CA GLU A 103 -0.73 -28.68 -19.18
C GLU A 103 0.80 -28.83 -19.26
N LEU A 104 1.50 -27.76 -18.91
CA LEU A 104 2.97 -27.75 -18.91
C LEU A 104 3.52 -28.22 -17.56
N PRO A 105 4.69 -28.88 -17.55
CA PRO A 105 5.37 -29.20 -16.31
C PRO A 105 5.71 -27.92 -15.53
N PRO A 106 5.83 -28.00 -14.19
CA PRO A 106 6.28 -26.87 -13.39
C PRO A 106 7.67 -26.42 -13.86
N SER A 107 7.88 -25.10 -13.93
CA SER A 107 9.22 -24.56 -14.12
C SER A 107 10.16 -25.01 -12.99
N LEU A 108 11.45 -24.75 -13.15
CA LEU A 108 12.50 -25.02 -12.14
C LEU A 108 12.20 -24.40 -10.75
N TYR A 109 11.27 -23.44 -10.70
CA TYR A 109 10.80 -22.77 -9.47
C TYR A 109 9.38 -23.20 -9.03
N GLY A 110 8.86 -24.31 -9.57
CA GLY A 110 7.54 -24.85 -9.21
C GLY A 110 6.36 -24.09 -9.79
N LYS A 111 6.59 -23.04 -10.60
CA LYS A 111 5.52 -22.27 -11.24
C LYS A 111 5.03 -22.95 -12.51
N VAL A 112 3.73 -23.23 -12.56
CA VAL A 112 3.05 -23.81 -13.73
C VAL A 112 2.56 -22.69 -14.63
N TYR A 113 2.73 -22.85 -15.94
CA TYR A 113 2.28 -21.90 -16.94
C TYR A 113 1.25 -22.53 -17.87
N PRO A 114 0.13 -21.87 -18.16
CA PRO A 114 -0.94 -22.44 -18.98
C PRO A 114 -0.66 -22.39 -20.49
N HIS A 115 0.52 -21.93 -20.93
CA HIS A 115 0.88 -21.85 -22.35
C HIS A 115 2.40 -21.65 -22.56
N TRP A 116 2.95 -22.14 -23.67
CA TRP A 116 4.39 -22.02 -24.00
C TRP A 116 4.87 -20.58 -24.07
N GLY A 117 4.06 -19.66 -24.60
CA GLY A 117 4.40 -18.23 -24.64
C GLY A 117 4.64 -17.63 -23.25
N LEU A 118 3.88 -18.05 -22.23
CA LEU A 118 4.11 -17.60 -20.86
C LEU A 118 5.33 -18.27 -20.21
N TYR A 119 5.72 -19.44 -20.70
CA TYR A 119 6.91 -20.14 -20.23
C TYR A 119 8.19 -19.54 -20.83
N HIS A 120 8.23 -19.34 -22.16
CA HIS A 120 9.42 -18.98 -22.92
C HIS A 120 9.60 -17.49 -23.19
N LEU A 121 8.55 -16.67 -23.15
CA LEU A 121 8.67 -15.21 -23.35
C LEU A 121 9.16 -14.51 -22.08
N THR A 122 10.42 -14.75 -21.74
CA THR A 122 11.12 -14.19 -20.58
C THR A 122 12.62 -14.23 -20.84
N TYR A 123 13.38 -13.34 -20.20
CA TYR A 123 14.83 -13.45 -20.19
C TYR A 123 15.33 -14.57 -19.28
N PRO A 124 16.52 -15.15 -19.56
CA PRO A 124 17.24 -16.01 -18.63
C PRO A 124 17.48 -15.32 -17.28
N ASN A 125 17.65 -16.13 -16.23
CA ASN A 125 17.79 -15.64 -14.86
C ASN A 125 19.02 -14.74 -14.69
N GLU A 126 20.10 -15.03 -15.39
CA GLU A 126 21.37 -14.30 -15.35
C GLU A 126 21.16 -12.85 -15.80
N VAL A 127 20.39 -12.65 -16.87
CA VAL A 127 20.03 -11.32 -17.38
C VAL A 127 19.15 -10.58 -16.38
N GLN A 128 18.16 -11.25 -15.79
CA GLN A 128 17.30 -10.65 -14.76
C GLN A 128 18.10 -10.27 -13.50
N GLN A 129 19.05 -11.10 -13.09
CA GLN A 129 19.95 -10.82 -11.97
C GLN A 129 20.85 -9.63 -12.27
N ALA A 130 21.44 -9.55 -13.46
CA ALA A 130 22.26 -8.40 -13.87
C ALA A 130 21.47 -7.08 -13.87
N ILE A 131 20.20 -7.10 -14.33
CA ILE A 131 19.30 -5.92 -14.27
C ILE A 131 19.03 -5.51 -12.82
N LYS A 132 18.73 -6.49 -11.95
CA LYS A 132 18.50 -6.24 -10.52
C LYS A 132 19.75 -5.68 -9.83
N GLN A 133 20.91 -6.27 -10.07
CA GLN A 133 22.20 -5.80 -9.53
C GLN A 133 22.48 -4.35 -9.90
N LYS A 134 22.26 -3.95 -11.15
CA LYS A 134 22.40 -2.53 -11.56
C LYS A 134 21.48 -1.60 -10.78
N THR A 135 20.25 -2.05 -10.49
CA THR A 135 19.28 -1.26 -9.71
C THR A 135 19.69 -1.19 -8.24
N THR A 136 20.16 -2.30 -7.67
CA THR A 136 20.70 -2.36 -6.31
C THR A 136 21.91 -1.46 -6.13
N ILE A 137 22.89 -1.52 -7.04
CA ILE A 137 24.08 -0.66 -7.00
C ILE A 137 23.67 0.82 -6.99
N LYS A 138 22.76 1.22 -7.89
CA LYS A 138 22.24 2.60 -7.92
C LYS A 138 21.51 2.99 -6.64
N ASN A 139 20.78 2.07 -6.01
CA ASN A 139 20.11 2.35 -4.75
C ASN A 139 21.11 2.51 -3.61
N ASN A 140 22.12 1.64 -3.53
CA ASN A 140 23.16 1.69 -2.52
C ASN A 140 23.93 3.01 -2.59
N LEU A 141 24.30 3.46 -3.79
CA LEU A 141 24.96 4.76 -3.97
C LEU A 141 24.17 5.93 -3.34
N LYS A 142 22.84 5.91 -3.44
CA LYS A 142 21.98 6.94 -2.83
C LYS A 142 21.83 6.78 -1.31
N GLN A 143 22.00 5.56 -0.80
CA GLN A 143 21.95 5.28 0.63
C GLN A 143 23.30 5.58 1.32
N ASP A 144 24.40 5.43 0.59
CA ASP A 144 25.74 5.80 1.02
C ASP A 144 25.96 7.32 0.99
N ASP A 145 25.19 8.05 0.18
CA ASP A 145 25.24 9.51 0.01
C ASP A 145 23.85 10.15 0.21
N LEU A 146 23.34 10.05 1.44
CA LEU A 146 22.05 10.65 1.83
C LEU A 146 22.10 12.17 1.63
N GLN A 147 21.02 12.73 1.09
CA GLN A 147 20.96 14.16 0.84
C GLN A 147 20.22 14.94 1.95
N PRO A 148 20.70 16.12 2.36
CA PRO A 148 20.09 16.89 3.44
C PRO A 148 18.79 17.57 2.99
N ILE A 149 17.76 17.56 3.84
CA ILE A 149 16.52 18.29 3.61
C ILE A 149 16.05 19.03 4.86
N ARG A 150 15.36 20.14 4.66
CA ARG A 150 14.73 20.94 5.72
C ARG A 150 13.23 20.69 5.76
N ALA A 151 12.76 20.10 6.87
CA ALA A 151 11.33 19.77 7.03
C ALA A 151 10.43 21.00 6.96
N ASP A 152 10.84 22.12 7.56
CA ASP A 152 10.08 23.38 7.54
C ASP A 152 9.93 23.93 6.11
N ARG A 153 11.01 23.97 5.33
CA ARG A 153 10.96 24.41 3.92
C ARG A 153 10.08 23.50 3.07
N PHE A 154 10.22 22.18 3.25
CA PHE A 154 9.41 21.19 2.54
C PHE A 154 7.92 21.36 2.83
N LEU A 155 7.55 21.49 4.10
CA LEU A 155 6.15 21.64 4.51
C LEU A 155 5.56 22.99 4.12
N ASN A 156 6.32 24.08 4.23
CA ASN A 156 5.85 25.39 3.81
C ASN A 156 5.58 25.41 2.31
N LYS A 157 6.46 24.81 1.50
CA LYS A 157 6.24 24.66 0.06
C LYS A 157 5.03 23.79 -0.25
N ALA A 158 4.87 22.66 0.43
CA ALA A 158 3.72 21.78 0.23
C ALA A 158 2.40 22.48 0.61
N LYS A 159 2.36 23.21 1.72
CA LYS A 159 1.19 24.00 2.15
C LYS A 159 0.86 25.09 1.14
N ASP A 160 1.86 25.85 0.69
CA ASP A 160 1.72 26.87 -0.35
C ASP A 160 1.09 26.28 -1.62
N LEU A 161 1.54 25.12 -2.08
CA LEU A 161 0.96 24.46 -3.25
C LEU A 161 -0.52 24.07 -3.07
N LEU A 162 -0.94 23.70 -1.87
CA LEU A 162 -2.33 23.34 -1.59
C LEU A 162 -3.28 24.56 -1.57
N THR A 163 -2.76 25.78 -1.45
CA THR A 163 -3.55 27.02 -1.50
C THR A 163 -3.61 27.66 -2.88
N ARG A 164 -2.82 27.18 -3.85
CA ARG A 164 -2.82 27.67 -5.24
C ARG A 164 -4.12 27.33 -5.98
N GLU A 165 -4.16 27.63 -7.28
CA GLU A 165 -5.38 27.54 -8.08
C GLU A 165 -5.41 26.36 -9.05
N THR A 166 -4.24 25.77 -9.38
CA THR A 166 -4.21 24.70 -10.38
C THR A 166 -4.28 23.31 -9.74
N PRO A 167 -4.96 22.33 -10.37
CA PRO A 167 -5.01 20.96 -9.87
C PRO A 167 -3.64 20.28 -9.85
N TYR A 168 -2.67 20.74 -10.67
CA TYR A 168 -1.33 20.18 -10.70
C TYR A 168 -0.52 20.56 -9.45
N GLU A 169 -0.66 21.82 -9.00
CA GLU A 169 -0.05 22.27 -7.74
C GLU A 169 -0.65 21.51 -6.57
N TRP A 170 -1.99 21.37 -6.52
CA TRP A 170 -2.66 20.57 -5.49
C TRP A 170 -2.17 19.12 -5.50
N ALA A 171 -2.05 18.50 -6.67
CA ALA A 171 -1.53 17.15 -6.78
C ALA A 171 -0.12 17.03 -6.19
N VAL A 172 0.79 17.95 -6.51
CA VAL A 172 2.15 17.95 -5.98
C VAL A 172 2.15 18.17 -4.46
N GLY A 173 1.36 19.11 -3.95
CA GLY A 173 1.20 19.32 -2.51
C GLY A 173 0.67 18.08 -1.79
N LEU A 174 -0.35 17.42 -2.35
CA LEU A 174 -0.94 16.19 -1.82
C LEU A 174 0.05 15.02 -1.82
N LEU A 175 0.84 14.87 -2.89
CA LEU A 175 1.93 13.88 -2.95
C LEU A 175 2.94 14.10 -1.83
N ALA A 176 3.33 15.35 -1.59
CA ALA A 176 4.31 15.72 -0.57
C ALA A 176 3.81 15.45 0.87
N VAL A 177 2.54 15.78 1.18
CA VAL A 177 2.04 15.68 2.57
C VAL A 177 1.47 14.30 2.95
N THR A 178 1.19 13.43 1.98
CA THR A 178 0.64 12.07 2.23
C THR A 178 1.60 10.93 1.85
N GLY A 179 2.61 11.25 1.05
CA GLY A 179 3.51 10.28 0.45
C GLY A 179 2.80 9.25 -0.43
N ARG A 180 1.54 9.45 -0.88
CA ARG A 180 0.81 8.49 -1.74
C ARG A 180 1.28 8.53 -3.19
N ARG A 181 0.92 7.52 -4.00
CA ARG A 181 1.17 7.59 -5.44
C ARG A 181 0.17 8.50 -6.12
N PHE A 182 0.58 9.09 -7.23
CA PHE A 182 -0.26 10.04 -7.97
C PHE A 182 -1.62 9.45 -8.38
N SER A 183 -1.65 8.25 -8.95
CA SER A 183 -2.91 7.57 -9.31
C SER A 183 -3.80 7.22 -8.10
N GLU A 184 -3.22 7.03 -6.91
CA GLU A 184 -3.98 6.83 -5.66
C GLU A 184 -4.66 8.14 -5.24
N ILE A 185 -3.95 9.28 -5.31
CA ILE A 185 -4.50 10.60 -5.03
C ILE A 185 -5.62 10.96 -6.03
N VAL A 186 -5.38 10.75 -7.33
CA VAL A 186 -6.34 11.08 -8.40
C VAL A 186 -7.65 10.32 -8.28
N ALA A 187 -7.60 8.99 -8.24
CA ALA A 187 -8.82 8.21 -8.39
C ALA A 187 -8.86 6.90 -7.60
N LYS A 188 -7.70 6.29 -7.34
CA LYS A 188 -7.66 4.89 -6.87
C LYS A 188 -7.65 4.74 -5.35
N GLY A 189 -7.42 5.84 -4.64
CA GLY A 189 -7.47 5.90 -3.19
C GLY A 189 -8.86 6.25 -2.67
N GLU A 190 -9.33 5.58 -1.62
CA GLU A 190 -10.40 6.08 -0.76
C GLU A 190 -9.75 6.71 0.47
N PHE A 191 -10.18 7.90 0.86
CA PHE A 191 -9.64 8.64 2.01
C PHE A 191 -10.78 8.98 2.96
N LYS A 192 -10.63 8.62 4.23
CA LYS A 192 -11.63 8.88 5.27
C LYS A 192 -10.99 9.53 6.51
N PRO A 193 -11.74 10.41 7.21
CA PRO A 193 -11.27 11.01 8.45
C PRO A 193 -11.04 9.96 9.53
N THR A 194 -10.26 10.36 10.53
CA THR A 194 -10.02 9.61 11.77
C THR A 194 -10.03 10.62 12.92
N HIS A 195 -10.12 10.16 14.16
CA HIS A 195 -10.05 11.06 15.33
C HIS A 195 -8.66 11.70 15.53
N HIS A 196 -7.61 11.15 14.92
CA HIS A 196 -6.26 11.65 15.10
C HIS A 196 -5.96 12.81 14.12
N PRO A 197 -5.45 13.96 14.60
CA PRO A 197 -5.31 15.18 13.79
C PRO A 197 -4.29 15.08 12.64
N TYR A 198 -3.43 14.05 12.65
CA TYR A 198 -2.43 13.77 11.60
C TYR A 198 -2.56 12.37 10.99
N ALA A 199 -3.72 11.73 11.09
CA ALA A 199 -3.95 10.43 10.46
C ALA A 199 -5.22 10.42 9.62
N ILE A 200 -5.15 9.75 8.47
CA ILE A 200 -6.33 9.46 7.64
C ILE A 200 -6.37 7.98 7.29
N SER A 201 -7.59 7.45 7.18
CA SER A 201 -7.82 6.10 6.72
C SER A 201 -7.70 6.06 5.19
N PHE A 202 -6.99 5.07 4.68
CA PHE A 202 -6.72 4.91 3.26
C PHE A 202 -7.01 3.49 2.77
N ARG A 203 -7.63 3.41 1.60
CA ARG A 203 -7.91 2.16 0.87
C ARG A 203 -7.50 2.30 -0.58
N GLY A 204 -7.18 1.19 -1.26
CA GLY A 204 -6.90 1.19 -2.71
C GLY A 204 -5.41 1.17 -3.10
N GLN A 205 -4.57 0.50 -2.31
CA GLN A 205 -3.15 0.31 -2.62
C GLN A 205 -2.92 -0.48 -3.93
N LEU A 206 -2.36 0.18 -4.95
CA LEU A 206 -2.24 -0.37 -6.31
C LEU A 206 -1.27 -1.56 -6.46
N LYS A 207 -0.23 -1.66 -5.61
CA LYS A 207 0.82 -2.68 -5.77
C LYS A 207 0.44 -4.09 -5.30
N LYS A 208 -0.76 -4.33 -4.77
CA LYS A 208 -1.19 -5.67 -4.32
C LYS A 208 -1.97 -6.48 -5.37
N GLY A 209 -2.15 -5.96 -6.59
CA GLY A 209 -2.90 -6.66 -7.64
C GLY A 209 -4.39 -6.83 -7.30
N ILE A 210 -4.88 -6.10 -6.30
CA ILE A 210 -6.26 -6.07 -5.88
C ILE A 210 -7.02 -5.23 -6.91
N GLN A 211 -7.81 -5.89 -7.75
CA GLN A 211 -8.65 -5.23 -8.76
C GLN A 211 -9.97 -4.75 -8.16
N ASP A 212 -10.41 -5.41 -7.10
CA ASP A 212 -11.66 -5.13 -6.39
C ASP A 212 -11.38 -4.24 -5.18
N ILE A 213 -11.76 -2.96 -5.28
CA ILE A 213 -11.59 -1.98 -4.20
C ILE A 213 -12.29 -2.48 -2.94
N GLU A 214 -13.41 -3.20 -3.04
CA GLU A 214 -14.14 -3.74 -1.88
C GLU A 214 -13.38 -4.84 -1.13
N LYS A 215 -12.36 -5.42 -1.76
CA LYS A 215 -11.45 -6.38 -1.12
C LYS A 215 -10.10 -5.77 -0.76
N ALA A 216 -9.88 -4.50 -1.09
CA ALA A 216 -8.68 -3.79 -0.68
C ALA A 216 -8.73 -3.54 0.82
N GLN A 217 -7.68 -3.96 1.52
CA GLN A 217 -7.52 -3.70 2.94
C GLN A 217 -7.35 -2.20 3.19
N THR A 218 -8.06 -1.71 4.19
CA THR A 218 -7.94 -0.35 4.72
C THR A 218 -6.75 -0.27 5.67
N PHE A 219 -6.01 0.84 5.66
CA PHE A 219 -4.96 1.11 6.63
C PHE A 219 -4.78 2.60 6.86
N LEU A 220 -4.13 2.94 7.96
CA LEU A 220 -3.86 4.31 8.36
C LEU A 220 -2.59 4.86 7.72
N ILE A 221 -2.68 6.09 7.21
CA ILE A 221 -1.52 6.85 6.76
C ILE A 221 -1.37 8.11 7.59
N ALA A 222 -0.11 8.46 7.88
CA ALA A 222 0.20 9.75 8.47
C ALA A 222 0.04 10.87 7.44
N THR A 223 -0.33 12.06 7.90
CA THR A 223 -0.29 13.29 7.12
C THR A 223 0.72 14.25 7.75
N LEU A 224 1.51 14.94 6.95
CA LEU A 224 2.51 15.88 7.48
C LEU A 224 1.91 17.25 7.89
N ILE A 225 0.63 17.45 7.60
CA ILE A 225 -0.19 18.59 8.02
C ILE A 225 -1.53 18.05 8.54
N ASP A 226 -2.35 18.92 9.12
CA ASP A 226 -3.64 18.55 9.70
C ASP A 226 -4.49 17.75 8.71
N ALA A 227 -5.01 16.61 9.17
CA ALA A 227 -5.77 15.64 8.39
C ALA A 227 -6.97 16.29 7.68
N ASP A 228 -7.69 17.18 8.34
CA ASP A 228 -8.82 17.91 7.76
C ASP A 228 -8.41 18.78 6.58
N LYS A 229 -7.25 19.44 6.66
CA LYS A 229 -6.73 20.25 5.55
C LYS A 229 -6.35 19.36 4.36
N VAL A 230 -5.77 18.19 4.62
CA VAL A 230 -5.48 17.20 3.58
C VAL A 230 -6.76 16.70 2.92
N LEU A 231 -7.76 16.29 3.70
CA LEU A 231 -9.03 15.78 3.19
C LEU A 231 -9.77 16.84 2.36
N LYS A 232 -9.88 18.08 2.87
CA LYS A 232 -10.44 19.22 2.13
C LYS A 232 -9.72 19.44 0.80
N ALA A 233 -8.38 19.38 0.79
CA ALA A 233 -7.61 19.51 -0.45
C ALA A 233 -7.82 18.33 -1.41
N ILE A 234 -7.94 17.09 -0.93
CA ILE A 234 -8.27 15.92 -1.75
C ILE A 234 -9.66 16.08 -2.39
N TYR A 235 -10.66 16.48 -1.62
CA TYR A 235 -12.02 16.71 -2.13
C TYR A 235 -12.04 17.82 -3.19
N LYS A 236 -11.40 18.96 -2.90
CA LYS A 236 -11.25 20.07 -3.86
C LYS A 236 -10.56 19.61 -5.14
N PHE A 237 -9.47 18.85 -5.02
CA PHE A 237 -8.73 18.32 -6.15
C PHE A 237 -9.56 17.36 -7.01
N ARG A 238 -10.30 16.44 -6.39
CA ARG A 238 -11.15 15.48 -7.10
C ARG A 238 -12.41 16.08 -7.69
N ALA A 239 -12.91 17.18 -7.13
CA ALA A 239 -14.03 17.93 -7.67
C ALA A 239 -13.68 18.73 -8.93
N HIS A 240 -12.39 18.94 -9.22
CA HIS A 240 -11.97 19.68 -10.40
C HIS A 240 -12.34 18.93 -11.69
N PRO A 241 -12.97 19.58 -12.70
CA PRO A 241 -13.47 18.89 -13.91
C PRO A 241 -12.42 18.03 -14.63
N ARG A 242 -11.22 18.58 -14.87
CA ARG A 242 -10.09 17.85 -15.46
C ARG A 242 -9.66 16.59 -14.69
N ILE A 243 -9.93 16.52 -13.39
CA ILE A 243 -9.57 15.38 -12.54
C ILE A 243 -10.70 14.36 -12.52
N GLN A 244 -11.96 14.80 -12.53
CA GLN A 244 -13.13 13.92 -12.65
C GLN A 244 -13.08 13.07 -13.92
N GLU A 245 -12.65 13.65 -15.05
CA GLU A 245 -12.42 12.93 -16.32
C GLU A 245 -11.44 11.74 -16.20
N LEU A 246 -10.65 11.68 -15.13
CA LEU A 246 -9.64 10.66 -14.90
C LEU A 246 -10.08 9.57 -13.91
N ALA A 247 -11.23 9.72 -13.25
CA ALA A 247 -11.67 8.83 -12.17
C ALA A 247 -11.73 7.36 -12.61
N GLU A 248 -12.28 7.12 -13.81
CA GLU A 248 -12.51 5.78 -14.36
C GLU A 248 -11.29 5.22 -15.11
N LEU A 249 -10.26 6.02 -15.32
CA LEU A 249 -9.09 5.61 -16.09
C LEU A 249 -8.18 4.65 -15.32
N SER A 250 -7.38 3.87 -16.04
CA SER A 250 -6.38 3.01 -15.42
C SER A 250 -5.24 3.86 -14.83
N PRO A 251 -4.47 3.35 -13.84
CA PRO A 251 -3.31 4.07 -13.33
C PRO A 251 -2.32 4.50 -14.41
N ASP A 252 -2.12 3.66 -15.43
CA ASP A 252 -1.22 3.95 -16.55
C ASP A 252 -1.77 5.08 -17.43
N ASP A 253 -3.07 5.11 -17.68
CA ASP A 253 -3.71 6.18 -18.45
C ASP A 253 -3.70 7.51 -17.68
N ILE A 254 -3.99 7.48 -16.37
CA ILE A 254 -3.89 8.65 -15.48
C ILE A 254 -2.47 9.23 -15.55
N ASN A 255 -1.46 8.38 -15.39
CA ASN A 255 -0.07 8.81 -15.47
C ASN A 255 0.27 9.34 -16.87
N SER A 256 -0.17 8.69 -17.94
CA SER A 256 0.14 9.16 -19.31
C SER A 256 -0.40 10.56 -19.61
N ARG A 257 -1.56 10.93 -19.05
CA ARG A 257 -2.21 12.23 -19.31
C ARG A 257 -1.60 13.36 -18.49
N LEU A 258 -1.26 13.14 -17.22
CA LEU A 258 -0.91 14.23 -16.30
C LEU A 258 0.54 14.24 -15.81
N ASN A 259 1.31 13.16 -15.99
CA ASN A 259 2.64 13.05 -15.39
C ASN A 259 3.62 14.10 -15.93
N THR A 260 3.49 14.55 -17.17
CA THR A 260 4.34 15.64 -17.71
C THR A 260 4.10 16.94 -16.96
N SER A 261 2.84 17.33 -16.77
CA SER A 261 2.48 18.54 -16.01
C SER A 261 2.91 18.40 -14.55
N VAL A 262 2.61 17.28 -13.89
CA VAL A 262 3.00 17.05 -12.50
C VAL A 262 4.52 17.10 -12.33
N ARG A 263 5.30 16.51 -13.24
CA ARG A 263 6.78 16.59 -13.22
C ARG A 263 7.28 18.02 -13.37
N HIS A 264 6.67 18.81 -14.24
CA HIS A 264 7.02 20.22 -14.40
C HIS A 264 6.84 20.97 -13.08
N TYR A 265 5.70 20.81 -12.40
CA TYR A 265 5.45 21.44 -11.10
C TYR A 265 6.35 20.90 -9.98
N ILE A 266 6.67 19.59 -9.98
CA ILE A 266 7.66 19.05 -9.01
C ILE A 266 9.02 19.74 -9.21
N LYS A 267 9.47 19.87 -10.46
CA LYS A 267 10.73 20.53 -10.78
C LYS A 267 10.71 21.99 -10.33
N SER A 268 9.74 22.78 -10.77
CA SER A 268 9.68 24.21 -10.42
C SER A 268 9.54 24.46 -8.92
N SER A 269 8.77 23.62 -8.22
CA SER A 269 8.41 23.87 -6.84
C SER A 269 9.34 23.24 -5.81
N PHE A 270 10.10 22.20 -6.16
CA PHE A 270 10.99 21.52 -5.21
C PHE A 270 12.46 21.51 -5.65
N GLU A 271 12.74 21.27 -6.94
CA GLU A 271 14.11 21.26 -7.47
C GLU A 271 14.64 22.68 -7.67
N ASP A 272 13.98 23.49 -8.49
CA ASP A 272 14.44 24.84 -8.88
C ASP A 272 14.44 25.81 -7.69
N SER A 273 13.63 25.54 -6.67
CA SER A 273 13.58 26.32 -5.41
C SER A 273 14.51 25.78 -4.30
N GLU A 274 15.30 24.74 -4.60
CA GLU A 274 16.26 24.11 -3.69
C GLU A 274 15.64 23.63 -2.38
N VAL A 275 14.39 23.17 -2.43
CA VAL A 275 13.71 22.56 -1.28
C VAL A 275 14.10 21.09 -1.18
N LEU A 276 14.31 20.43 -2.32
CA LEU A 276 14.84 19.08 -2.40
C LEU A 276 16.03 19.01 -3.34
N PRO A 277 17.15 18.43 -2.89
CA PRO A 277 18.27 18.14 -3.77
C PRO A 277 17.94 16.95 -4.69
N VAL A 278 18.52 16.98 -5.88
CA VAL A 278 18.51 15.85 -6.82
C VAL A 278 19.42 14.76 -6.29
N LEU A 279 18.93 13.52 -6.24
CA LEU A 279 19.71 12.40 -5.72
C LEU A 279 20.84 11.99 -6.68
N PRO A 280 21.95 11.43 -6.17
CA PRO A 280 23.03 10.90 -7.00
C PRO A 280 22.55 9.93 -8.07
N GLY A 281 22.93 10.18 -9.32
CA GLY A 281 22.57 9.37 -10.48
C GLY A 281 21.12 9.56 -11.00
N GLU A 282 20.36 10.50 -10.44
CA GLU A 282 19.08 10.94 -10.97
C GLU A 282 19.23 12.22 -11.80
N LYS A 283 18.28 12.46 -12.72
CA LYS A 283 18.31 13.63 -13.62
C LYS A 283 17.51 14.82 -13.09
N ALA A 284 16.56 14.56 -12.20
CA ALA A 284 15.59 15.53 -11.70
C ALA A 284 14.88 14.96 -10.46
N VAL A 285 14.28 15.83 -9.66
CA VAL A 285 13.38 15.45 -8.57
C VAL A 285 12.08 14.88 -9.16
N THR A 286 11.62 13.76 -8.60
CA THR A 286 10.42 13.04 -9.03
C THR A 286 9.41 12.88 -7.90
N ALA A 287 8.20 12.44 -8.22
CA ALA A 287 7.18 12.12 -7.22
C ALA A 287 7.64 11.03 -6.22
N HIS A 288 8.56 10.15 -6.64
CA HIS A 288 9.15 9.14 -5.75
C HIS A 288 10.11 9.78 -4.75
N ASN A 289 10.83 10.84 -5.14
CA ASN A 289 11.67 11.61 -4.23
C ASN A 289 10.83 12.35 -3.18
N LEU A 290 9.69 12.94 -3.57
CA LEU A 290 8.75 13.53 -2.60
C LEU A 290 8.30 12.50 -1.57
N ARG A 291 8.06 11.25 -1.99
CA ARG A 291 7.71 10.15 -1.08
C ARG A 291 8.86 9.75 -0.16
N GLY A 292 10.11 9.83 -0.62
CA GLY A 292 11.30 9.64 0.22
C GLY A 292 11.44 10.74 1.27
N ALA A 293 11.31 12.00 0.88
CA ALA A 293 11.31 13.13 1.81
C ALA A 293 10.16 13.05 2.83
N TYR A 294 8.95 12.69 2.37
CA TYR A 294 7.81 12.42 3.25
C TYR A 294 8.15 11.36 4.29
N ALA A 295 8.78 10.25 3.89
CA ALA A 295 9.10 9.14 4.78
C ALA A 295 10.06 9.58 5.91
N GLU A 296 11.06 10.38 5.56
CA GLU A 296 12.01 10.92 6.53
C GLU A 296 11.33 11.89 7.51
N ILE A 297 10.51 12.83 7.01
CA ILE A 297 9.79 13.79 7.86
C ILE A 297 8.75 13.08 8.75
N ALA A 298 8.00 12.11 8.21
CA ALA A 298 7.03 11.34 8.97
C ALA A 298 7.70 10.54 10.10
N THR A 299 8.90 10.02 9.86
CA THR A 299 9.69 9.33 10.89
C THR A 299 10.07 10.30 12.01
N HIS A 300 10.60 11.46 11.66
CA HIS A 300 10.96 12.49 12.62
C HIS A 300 9.77 12.95 13.46
N PHE A 301 8.59 13.11 12.85
CA PHE A 301 7.40 13.60 13.55
C PHE A 301 6.70 12.53 14.40
N PHE A 302 6.57 11.31 13.90
CA PHE A 302 5.61 10.35 14.43
C PHE A 302 6.17 8.96 14.76
N CYS A 303 7.42 8.64 14.39
CA CYS A 303 7.98 7.33 14.73
C CYS A 303 8.34 7.30 16.21
N PRO A 304 7.78 6.37 17.01
CA PRO A 304 8.20 6.17 18.39
C PRO A 304 9.71 5.93 18.49
N PRO A 305 10.39 6.47 19.53
CA PRO A 305 11.84 6.36 19.68
C PRO A 305 12.30 4.90 19.83
N ASN A 306 11.43 4.03 20.36
CA ASN A 306 11.66 2.59 20.51
C ASN A 306 11.23 1.76 19.29
N GLN A 307 10.71 2.36 18.22
CA GLN A 307 10.30 1.66 17.00
C GLN A 307 11.35 1.81 15.90
N GLY A 308 11.62 0.70 15.18
CA GLY A 308 12.47 0.73 14.00
C GLY A 308 11.84 1.50 12.84
N THR A 309 12.56 2.45 12.26
CA THR A 309 12.08 3.32 11.16
C THR A 309 11.49 2.54 9.98
N HIS A 310 12.17 1.45 9.59
CA HIS A 310 11.70 0.59 8.51
C HIS A 310 10.32 -0.02 8.82
N ARG A 311 10.09 -0.42 10.08
CA ARG A 311 8.83 -1.02 10.49
C ARG A 311 7.71 0.01 10.47
N PHE A 312 7.97 1.18 11.01
CA PHE A 312 7.05 2.32 11.02
C PHE A 312 6.61 2.68 9.59
N LEU A 313 7.55 2.89 8.67
CA LEU A 313 7.21 3.25 7.29
C LEU A 313 6.49 2.15 6.53
N GLN A 314 6.83 0.88 6.77
CA GLN A 314 6.17 -0.24 6.14
C GLN A 314 4.66 -0.29 6.45
N GLN A 315 4.27 0.12 7.67
CA GLN A 315 2.88 0.27 8.10
C GLN A 315 2.21 1.42 7.35
N HIS A 316 2.77 2.63 7.40
CA HIS A 316 2.11 3.83 6.86
C HIS A 316 2.27 4.04 5.34
N LEU A 317 3.24 3.40 4.69
CA LEU A 317 3.39 3.38 3.23
C LEU A 317 2.60 2.25 2.56
N GLY A 318 2.01 1.35 3.35
CA GLY A 318 1.18 0.24 2.86
C GLY A 318 1.96 -0.85 2.15
N HIS A 319 3.23 -1.07 2.53
CA HIS A 319 4.03 -2.19 1.98
C HIS A 319 3.66 -3.53 2.60
N VAL A 320 3.18 -3.50 3.83
CA VAL A 320 2.48 -4.62 4.45
C VAL A 320 1.20 -4.08 5.08
N ILE A 321 0.09 -4.72 4.74
CA ILE A 321 -1.25 -4.27 5.13
C ILE A 321 -1.90 -5.43 5.87
N GLY A 322 -2.50 -5.15 7.02
CA GLY A 322 -3.08 -6.14 7.92
C GLY A 322 -2.09 -6.73 8.92
N GLU A 323 -2.56 -7.00 10.13
CA GLU A 323 -1.76 -7.45 11.26
C GLU A 323 -1.15 -8.85 11.05
N SER A 324 -1.90 -9.78 10.45
CA SER A 324 -1.39 -11.13 10.12
C SER A 324 -0.20 -11.08 9.16
N GLU A 325 -0.18 -10.12 8.21
CA GLU A 325 1.00 -9.93 7.36
C GLU A 325 2.12 -9.20 8.08
N LEU A 326 1.81 -8.20 8.92
CA LEU A 326 2.78 -7.47 9.73
C LEU A 326 3.51 -8.41 10.70
N ALA A 327 2.82 -9.32 11.37
CA ALA A 327 3.40 -10.26 12.32
C ALA A 327 4.26 -11.34 11.65
N LYS A 328 3.93 -11.74 10.41
CA LYS A 328 4.56 -12.89 9.73
C LYS A 328 5.60 -12.50 8.68
N ARG A 329 5.52 -11.30 8.10
CA ARG A 329 6.44 -10.89 7.02
C ARG A 329 7.68 -10.18 7.56
N LYS A 330 8.82 -10.56 6.99
CA LYS A 330 10.06 -9.79 7.09
C LYS A 330 9.83 -8.35 6.61
N ASN A 331 10.70 -7.47 7.08
CA ASN A 331 10.83 -6.11 6.57
C ASN A 331 10.86 -6.13 5.03
N ALA A 332 9.93 -5.39 4.41
CA ALA A 332 9.82 -5.33 2.97
C ALA A 332 10.97 -4.52 2.38
N GLY A 333 11.89 -5.15 1.64
CA GLY A 333 13.03 -4.46 1.01
C GLY A 333 12.63 -3.33 0.03
N ALA A 334 11.36 -3.22 -0.35
CA ALA A 334 10.83 -2.09 -1.11
C ALA A 334 10.90 -0.74 -0.38
N THR A 335 11.02 -0.73 0.95
CA THR A 335 11.18 0.49 1.76
C THR A 335 12.57 1.12 1.58
N GLU A 336 13.59 0.34 1.22
CA GLU A 336 14.98 0.79 1.02
C GLU A 336 15.08 1.90 -0.02
N HIS A 337 14.14 1.92 -0.96
CA HIS A 337 14.03 2.94 -1.99
C HIS A 337 13.47 4.29 -1.50
N TYR A 338 13.18 4.47 -0.22
CA TYR A 338 12.72 5.74 0.37
C TYR A 338 13.74 6.38 1.32
N PHE A 339 14.82 5.67 1.66
CA PHE A 339 15.87 6.14 2.58
C PHE A 339 17.01 6.82 1.84
N HIS A 340 16.74 7.97 1.22
CA HIS A 340 17.74 8.72 0.44
C HIS A 340 17.97 10.14 0.93
N TYR A 341 17.26 10.54 1.99
CA TYR A 341 17.34 11.87 2.59
C TYR A 341 17.57 11.76 4.09
N PHE A 342 18.13 12.81 4.69
CA PHE A 342 18.19 13.00 6.14
C PHE A 342 17.79 14.44 6.50
N LEU A 343 17.26 14.64 7.70
CA LEU A 343 16.83 15.97 8.13
C LEU A 343 17.99 16.83 8.65
N ILE A 344 17.94 18.11 8.32
CA ILE A 344 18.78 19.14 8.92
C ILE A 344 17.94 20.28 9.51
N GLY A 345 18.46 20.89 10.57
CA GLY A 345 17.88 22.07 11.21
C GLY A 345 18.20 23.37 10.47
N ALA A 346 17.76 24.50 11.03
CA ALA A 346 17.95 25.82 10.44
C ALA A 346 19.43 26.20 10.30
N GLN A 347 20.30 25.71 11.20
CA GLN A 347 21.74 25.92 11.19
C GLN A 347 22.52 24.78 10.50
N GLN A 348 21.85 23.98 9.66
CA GLN A 348 22.40 22.84 8.91
C GLN A 348 22.93 21.66 9.75
N GLN A 349 22.64 21.64 11.05
CA GLN A 349 22.93 20.50 11.91
C GLN A 349 21.98 19.32 11.59
N PRO A 350 22.48 18.06 11.56
CA PRO A 350 21.62 16.89 11.41
C PRO A 350 20.59 16.76 12.55
N LEU A 351 19.36 16.36 12.21
CA LEU A 351 18.32 16.03 13.18
C LEU A 351 18.11 14.50 13.20
N GLY A 352 18.38 13.88 14.34
CA GLY A 352 18.26 12.42 14.51
C GLY A 352 17.08 11.96 15.38
N GLU A 353 16.38 12.91 16.01
CA GLU A 353 15.25 12.63 16.89
C GLU A 353 14.07 12.03 16.11
N LYS A 354 13.28 11.19 16.78
CA LYS A 354 12.09 10.56 16.21
C LYS A 354 10.90 10.81 17.12
N GLY A 355 9.73 10.97 16.50
CA GLY A 355 8.49 11.12 17.23
C GLY A 355 8.35 12.45 17.94
N ILE A 356 8.94 13.53 17.44
CA ILE A 356 8.94 14.83 18.12
C ILE A 356 7.55 15.43 18.33
N LEU A 357 6.54 14.95 17.61
CA LEU A 357 5.15 15.39 17.78
C LEU A 357 4.36 14.49 18.72
N LEU A 358 4.87 13.31 19.10
CA LEU A 358 4.12 12.31 19.87
C LEU A 358 3.63 12.85 21.22
N GLU A 359 4.44 13.66 21.91
CA GLU A 359 4.05 14.27 23.20
C GLU A 359 2.88 15.25 23.04
N ARG A 360 2.78 15.92 21.90
CA ARG A 360 1.76 16.93 21.64
C ARG A 360 0.48 16.35 21.06
N VAL A 361 0.59 15.37 20.15
CA VAL A 361 -0.54 14.89 19.35
C VAL A 361 -0.93 13.44 19.65
N GLY A 362 -0.17 12.76 20.50
CA GLY A 362 -0.32 11.33 20.75
C GLY A 362 0.35 10.46 19.68
N ALA A 363 0.30 9.15 19.90
CA ALA A 363 0.74 8.18 18.92
C ALA A 363 -0.24 8.07 17.76
N LEU A 364 0.28 7.85 16.55
CA LEU A 364 -0.58 7.52 15.41
C LEU A 364 -1.34 6.22 15.72
N PRO A 365 -2.66 6.19 15.47
CA PRO A 365 -3.44 5.00 15.74
C PRO A 365 -2.99 3.82 14.89
N THR A 366 -3.20 2.62 15.41
CA THR A 366 -2.93 1.39 14.66
C THR A 366 -4.10 1.02 13.76
N THR A 367 -3.85 0.26 12.69
CA THR A 367 -4.93 -0.17 11.78
C THR A 367 -5.98 -1.04 12.48
N VAL A 368 -5.61 -1.70 13.59
CA VAL A 368 -6.50 -2.52 14.42
C VAL A 368 -7.50 -1.67 15.20
N GLU A 369 -7.04 -0.56 15.78
CA GLU A 369 -7.92 0.41 16.48
C GLU A 369 -9.02 0.95 15.55
N LEU A 370 -8.73 1.10 14.25
CA LEU A 370 -9.70 1.56 13.27
C LEU A 370 -10.79 0.51 12.91
N GLU A 371 -10.52 -0.78 13.09
CA GLU A 371 -11.51 -1.85 12.85
C GLU A 371 -12.43 -2.08 14.07
N LEU A 372 -12.00 -1.63 15.26
CA LEU A 372 -12.72 -1.82 16.52
C LEU A 372 -13.65 -0.66 16.87
N GLU A 373 -13.42 0.53 16.33
CA GLU A 373 -14.22 1.73 16.56
C GLU A 373 -15.28 1.88 15.45
N PRO A 374 -16.59 1.68 15.71
CA PRO A 374 -17.61 2.16 14.79
C PRO A 374 -17.52 3.68 14.77
N VAL A 375 -17.03 4.24 13.67
CA VAL A 375 -17.07 5.68 13.44
C VAL A 375 -18.55 6.07 13.32
N GLU A 376 -19.15 6.49 14.42
CA GLU A 376 -20.32 7.35 14.38
C GLU A 376 -19.89 8.58 13.59
N LEU A 377 -20.56 8.81 12.46
CA LEU A 377 -20.45 10.05 11.72
C LEU A 377 -20.95 11.16 12.63
N ALA A 378 -20.05 11.70 13.45
CA ALA A 378 -20.23 13.00 14.06
C ALA A 378 -20.32 13.99 12.90
N ASP A 379 -21.51 14.58 12.74
CA ASP A 379 -21.76 15.69 11.87
C ASP A 379 -20.67 16.73 12.10
N ILE A 380 -19.88 16.99 11.05
CA ILE A 380 -18.98 18.14 11.03
C ILE A 380 -19.87 19.35 10.84
N GLU A 381 -20.40 19.89 11.93
CA GLU A 381 -20.91 21.25 11.98
C GLU A 381 -19.75 22.25 11.88
N PRO A 382 -19.91 23.38 11.16
CA PRO A 382 -19.05 24.54 11.33
C PRO A 382 -19.49 25.40 12.53
N VAL A 383 -18.55 25.63 13.45
CA VAL A 383 -18.50 26.65 14.56
C VAL A 383 -19.21 27.96 14.18
N GLU A 384 -20.39 28.30 14.74
CA GLU A 384 -20.79 28.92 16.04
C GLU A 384 -20.46 30.41 16.26
N VAL A 385 -21.46 31.22 16.70
CA VAL A 385 -21.35 32.13 17.89
C VAL A 385 -22.71 32.37 18.60
N MET A 386 -22.78 31.90 19.86
CA MET A 386 -23.44 32.40 21.11
C MET A 386 -24.97 32.48 21.32
N GLU A 387 -25.47 31.46 22.03
CA GLU A 387 -26.13 31.42 23.36
C GLU A 387 -26.98 32.59 23.90
N ASN A 388 -28.25 32.32 24.25
CA ASN A 388 -28.67 32.22 25.68
C ASN A 388 -30.10 31.65 25.92
N GLU A 389 -30.18 30.83 26.98
CA GLU A 389 -31.27 30.50 27.93
C GLU A 389 -32.72 30.90 27.60
N THR A 390 -33.79 30.13 27.83
CA THR A 390 -34.10 28.93 28.61
C THR A 390 -35.51 28.47 28.18
N MET A 391 -35.84 27.18 28.23
CA MET A 391 -37.07 26.67 28.85
C MET A 391 -37.08 25.13 28.80
N ALA A 392 -37.17 24.55 30.00
CA ALA A 392 -37.24 23.11 30.23
C ALA A 392 -38.50 22.50 29.59
N ILE A 393 -38.32 21.51 28.73
CA ILE A 393 -39.35 20.53 28.38
C ILE A 393 -38.72 19.14 28.51
N ALA A 394 -39.26 18.35 29.43
CA ALA A 394 -38.80 17.01 29.75
C ALA A 394 -38.87 16.08 28.53
N LEU A 395 -37.75 15.41 28.25
CA LEU A 395 -37.68 14.26 27.35
C LEU A 395 -38.51 13.10 27.93
N PRO A 396 -39.37 12.43 27.13
CA PRO A 396 -39.82 11.10 27.48
C PRO A 396 -38.68 10.10 27.22
N ASP A 397 -38.43 9.24 28.21
CA ASP A 397 -37.44 8.17 28.17
C ASP A 397 -37.44 7.44 26.83
N ALA A 398 -36.35 7.58 26.07
CA ALA A 398 -36.11 6.75 24.90
C ALA A 398 -35.65 5.37 25.40
N GLU A 399 -36.63 4.46 25.57
CA GLU A 399 -36.35 3.05 25.75
C GLU A 399 -35.44 2.55 24.62
N ILE A 400 -34.21 2.19 25.00
CA ILE A 400 -33.28 1.46 24.14
C ILE A 400 -33.91 0.09 23.88
N HIS A 401 -34.60 -0.06 22.75
CA HIS A 401 -35.06 -1.36 22.32
C HIS A 401 -33.87 -2.21 21.84
N PRO A 402 -33.62 -3.38 22.44
CA PRO A 402 -32.60 -4.29 21.94
C PRO A 402 -32.96 -4.71 20.51
N ARG A 403 -32.03 -4.51 19.57
CA ARG A 403 -32.17 -5.00 18.19
C ARG A 403 -32.50 -6.49 18.24
N LYS A 404 -33.70 -6.87 17.78
CA LYS A 404 -34.08 -8.28 17.65
C LYS A 404 -33.08 -8.98 16.74
N PRO A 405 -32.58 -10.17 17.12
CA PRO A 405 -31.66 -10.94 16.29
C PRO A 405 -32.32 -11.26 14.95
N ARG A 406 -31.58 -11.09 13.85
CA ARG A 406 -32.00 -11.49 12.51
C ARG A 406 -32.39 -12.97 12.54
N ALA A 407 -33.61 -13.30 12.12
CA ALA A 407 -34.03 -14.68 11.96
C ALA A 407 -33.17 -15.35 10.88
N SER A 408 -32.25 -16.22 11.29
CA SER A 408 -31.59 -17.14 10.36
C SER A 408 -32.62 -18.11 9.81
N VAL A 409 -32.54 -18.42 8.52
CA VAL A 409 -33.37 -19.46 7.90
C VAL A 409 -33.29 -20.72 8.77
N PRO A 410 -34.42 -21.31 9.20
CA PRO A 410 -34.38 -22.54 9.98
C PRO A 410 -33.58 -23.59 9.20
N THR A 411 -32.44 -24.01 9.76
CA THR A 411 -31.44 -24.83 9.08
C THR A 411 -32.06 -26.12 8.52
N ASP A 412 -33.04 -26.65 9.25
CA ASP A 412 -33.78 -27.86 8.89
C ASP A 412 -34.60 -27.70 7.60
N LEU A 413 -35.18 -26.52 7.37
CA LEU A 413 -36.00 -26.23 6.18
C LEU A 413 -35.12 -26.20 4.91
N MET A 414 -33.93 -25.61 5.02
CA MET A 414 -32.97 -25.59 3.91
C MET A 414 -32.34 -26.95 3.65
N HIS A 415 -32.13 -27.76 4.69
CA HIS A 415 -31.68 -29.14 4.51
C HIS A 415 -32.74 -29.98 3.78
N GLN A 416 -34.01 -29.88 4.16
CA GLN A 416 -35.11 -30.55 3.46
C GLN A 416 -35.24 -30.09 2.00
N LEU A 417 -35.08 -28.79 1.74
CA LEU A 417 -35.09 -28.25 0.38
C LEU A 417 -33.94 -28.81 -0.48
N LYS A 418 -32.73 -28.90 0.09
CA LYS A 418 -31.57 -29.47 -0.59
C LYS A 418 -31.75 -30.95 -0.90
N GLU A 419 -32.30 -31.70 0.03
CA GLU A 419 -32.55 -33.13 -0.14
C GLU A 419 -33.60 -33.37 -1.24
N LEU A 420 -34.70 -32.61 -1.22
CA LEU A 420 -35.72 -32.67 -2.27
C LEU A 420 -35.21 -32.22 -3.64
N ALA A 421 -34.40 -31.15 -3.71
CA ALA A 421 -33.82 -30.68 -4.96
C ALA A 421 -32.76 -31.65 -5.52
N ALA A 422 -32.00 -32.32 -4.66
CA ALA A 422 -31.09 -33.38 -5.07
C ALA A 422 -31.85 -34.58 -5.65
N ILE A 423 -32.97 -34.97 -5.04
CA ILE A 423 -33.79 -36.11 -5.50
C ILE A 423 -34.53 -35.80 -6.80
N LYS A 424 -35.22 -34.65 -6.87
CA LYS A 424 -36.12 -34.33 -7.99
C LYS A 424 -35.43 -33.63 -9.15
N LEU A 425 -34.41 -32.83 -8.88
CA LEU A 425 -33.77 -31.94 -9.87
C LEU A 425 -32.31 -32.31 -10.14
N ASN A 426 -31.78 -33.32 -9.44
CA ASN A 426 -30.35 -33.66 -9.43
C ASN A 426 -29.44 -32.44 -9.13
N ALA A 427 -29.97 -31.48 -8.37
CA ALA A 427 -29.26 -30.24 -8.04
C ALA A 427 -28.53 -30.41 -6.70
N GLN A 428 -27.21 -30.26 -6.72
CA GLN A 428 -26.36 -30.25 -5.53
C GLN A 428 -25.45 -29.02 -5.54
N GLY A 429 -25.16 -28.45 -4.37
CA GLY A 429 -24.30 -27.28 -4.27
C GLY A 429 -24.61 -26.36 -3.09
N SER A 430 -24.25 -25.09 -3.24
CA SER A 430 -24.57 -24.04 -2.27
C SER A 430 -26.09 -23.81 -2.21
N ASN A 431 -26.57 -23.09 -1.17
CA ASN A 431 -28.00 -22.76 -1.07
C ASN A 431 -28.48 -21.96 -2.29
N ALA A 432 -27.60 -21.14 -2.89
CA ALA A 432 -27.91 -20.35 -4.08
C ALA A 432 -28.09 -21.24 -5.32
N ASP A 433 -27.18 -22.21 -5.52
CA ASP A 433 -27.24 -23.13 -6.67
C ASP A 433 -28.52 -23.98 -6.65
N VAL A 434 -28.90 -24.44 -5.45
CA VAL A 434 -30.12 -25.21 -5.22
C VAL A 434 -31.37 -24.36 -5.47
N MET A 435 -31.37 -23.10 -5.03
CA MET A 435 -32.49 -22.17 -5.29
C MET A 435 -32.62 -21.82 -6.77
N GLU A 436 -31.51 -21.61 -7.47
CA GLU A 436 -31.52 -21.33 -8.90
C GLU A 436 -32.06 -22.53 -9.70
N ALA A 437 -31.67 -23.76 -9.33
CA ALA A 437 -32.20 -24.97 -9.95
C ALA A 437 -33.71 -25.14 -9.71
N VAL A 438 -34.20 -24.85 -8.50
CA VAL A 438 -35.63 -24.89 -8.17
C VAL A 438 -36.41 -23.83 -8.97
N VAL A 439 -35.89 -22.60 -9.08
CA VAL A 439 -36.50 -21.52 -9.87
C VAL A 439 -36.54 -21.87 -11.36
N ARG A 440 -35.46 -22.47 -11.89
CA ARG A 440 -35.40 -22.92 -13.29
C ARG A 440 -36.43 -24.02 -13.57
N PHE A 441 -36.51 -25.02 -12.68
CA PHE A 441 -37.51 -26.08 -12.78
C PHE A 441 -38.95 -25.56 -12.79
N LEU A 442 -39.29 -24.63 -11.89
CA LEU A 442 -40.62 -24.01 -11.84
C LEU A 442 -40.95 -23.13 -13.06
N ARG A 443 -39.92 -22.70 -13.81
CA ARG A 443 -40.08 -21.87 -15.00
C ARG A 443 -40.24 -22.69 -16.28
N ASP A 444 -39.63 -23.87 -16.33
CA ASP A 444 -39.57 -24.72 -17.53
C ASP A 444 -40.71 -25.76 -17.61
N ASP A 445 -41.36 -26.11 -16.49
CA ASP A 445 -42.42 -27.12 -16.49
C ASP A 445 -43.81 -26.51 -16.78
N SER A 446 -44.31 -26.74 -18.00
CA SER A 446 -45.66 -26.34 -18.46
C SER A 446 -46.70 -27.48 -18.34
N THR A 447 -46.39 -28.55 -17.62
CA THR A 447 -47.27 -29.72 -17.42
C THR A 447 -47.93 -29.76 -16.01
N PRO A 448 -49.12 -30.40 -15.85
CA PRO A 448 -49.99 -30.26 -14.68
C PRO A 448 -49.54 -31.11 -13.46
N THR A 449 -48.22 -31.22 -13.22
CA THR A 449 -47.61 -31.89 -12.06
C THR A 449 -47.25 -30.91 -10.93
N ILE A 450 -47.84 -29.71 -10.97
CA ILE A 450 -47.62 -28.62 -10.00
C ILE A 450 -48.20 -28.99 -8.62
N ALA A 451 -49.34 -29.71 -8.55
CA ALA A 451 -50.05 -29.94 -7.29
C ALA A 451 -49.20 -30.71 -6.25
N THR A 452 -48.51 -31.78 -6.66
CA THR A 452 -47.71 -32.64 -5.74
C THR A 452 -46.30 -32.11 -5.45
N SER A 453 -45.77 -31.19 -6.27
CA SER A 453 -44.45 -30.59 -6.02
C SER A 453 -44.55 -29.25 -5.29
N VAL A 454 -45.62 -28.48 -5.49
CA VAL A 454 -45.89 -27.24 -4.73
C VAL A 454 -46.28 -27.54 -3.28
N GLU A 455 -46.96 -28.65 -2.98
CA GLU A 455 -47.17 -29.07 -1.58
C GLU A 455 -45.85 -29.34 -0.85
N SER A 456 -44.85 -29.94 -1.52
CA SER A 456 -43.56 -30.26 -0.89
C SER A 456 -42.66 -29.05 -0.61
N PHE A 457 -42.85 -27.94 -1.33
CA PHE A 457 -42.08 -26.71 -1.13
C PHE A 457 -42.90 -25.58 -0.48
N GLY A 458 -44.20 -25.81 -0.26
CA GLY A 458 -45.17 -24.78 0.12
C GLY A 458 -44.84 -24.09 1.44
N SER A 459 -44.42 -24.83 2.46
CA SER A 459 -44.06 -24.26 3.78
C SER A 459 -42.83 -23.34 3.71
N THR A 460 -41.82 -23.72 2.93
CA THR A 460 -40.61 -22.91 2.70
C THR A 460 -40.92 -21.64 1.92
N PHE A 461 -41.72 -21.73 0.85
CA PHE A 461 -42.14 -20.55 0.10
C PHE A 461 -43.06 -19.63 0.90
N GLN A 462 -43.98 -20.18 1.71
CA GLN A 462 -44.83 -19.40 2.61
C GLN A 462 -44.00 -18.61 3.62
N TRP A 463 -42.97 -19.23 4.21
CA TRP A 463 -42.05 -18.54 5.11
C TRP A 463 -41.28 -17.40 4.42
N PHE A 464 -40.70 -17.65 3.23
CA PHE A 464 -40.00 -16.62 2.46
C PHE A 464 -40.95 -15.47 2.06
N THR A 465 -42.18 -15.80 1.67
CA THR A 465 -43.18 -14.80 1.28
C THR A 465 -43.54 -13.92 2.48
N ALA A 466 -43.81 -14.53 3.63
CA ALA A 466 -44.10 -13.80 4.86
C ALA A 466 -42.94 -12.91 5.32
N GLU A 467 -41.69 -13.36 5.18
CA GLU A 467 -40.52 -12.56 5.56
C GLU A 467 -40.27 -11.40 4.59
N VAL A 468 -40.48 -11.60 3.30
CA VAL A 468 -40.41 -10.51 2.30
C VAL A 468 -41.51 -9.47 2.55
N GLU A 469 -42.73 -9.90 2.87
CA GLU A 469 -43.82 -8.99 3.23
C GLU A 469 -43.51 -8.21 4.51
N ARG A 470 -42.96 -8.89 5.53
CA ARG A 470 -42.51 -8.25 6.78
C ARG A 470 -41.47 -7.17 6.51
N LEU A 471 -40.45 -7.47 5.71
CA LEU A 471 -39.38 -6.52 5.36
C LEU A 471 -39.88 -5.34 4.51
N ARG A 472 -40.89 -5.56 3.66
CA ARG A 472 -41.54 -4.48 2.92
C ARG A 472 -42.34 -3.57 3.83
N ALA A 473 -43.10 -4.13 4.78
CA ALA A 473 -43.84 -3.36 5.77
C ALA A 473 -42.90 -2.53 6.67
N GLU A 474 -41.76 -3.10 7.06
CA GLU A 474 -40.73 -2.40 7.84
C GLU A 474 -40.12 -1.22 7.07
N ASN A 475 -39.81 -1.40 5.78
CA ASN A 475 -39.34 -0.30 4.92
C ASN A 475 -40.39 0.80 4.74
N GLN A 476 -41.67 0.44 4.57
CA GLN A 476 -42.74 1.43 4.46
C GLN A 476 -42.92 2.24 5.75
N ALA A 477 -42.81 1.60 6.92
CA ALA A 477 -42.90 2.28 8.20
C ALA A 477 -41.72 3.25 8.41
N LEU A 478 -40.52 2.91 7.95
CA LEU A 478 -39.36 3.80 8.00
C LEU A 478 -39.51 5.01 7.07
N LEU A 479 -40.04 4.81 5.87
CA LEU A 479 -40.31 5.92 4.93
C LEU A 479 -41.38 6.88 5.49
N ALA A 480 -42.44 6.36 6.10
CA ALA A 480 -43.46 7.20 6.74
C ALA A 480 -42.91 8.05 7.89
N LYS A 481 -41.95 7.52 8.67
CA LYS A 481 -41.26 8.27 9.72
C LYS A 481 -40.37 9.39 9.15
N LEU A 482 -39.75 9.16 8.00
CA LEU A 482 -38.90 10.15 7.33
C LEU A 482 -39.74 11.33 6.81
N ASP A 483 -40.90 11.05 6.20
CA ASP A 483 -41.84 12.08 5.75
C ASP A 483 -42.41 12.89 6.93
N GLN A 484 -42.72 12.23 8.04
CA GLN A 484 -43.20 12.89 9.26
C GLN A 484 -42.15 13.86 9.83
N ALA A 485 -40.88 13.45 9.86
CA ALA A 485 -39.77 14.29 10.31
C ALA A 485 -39.54 15.49 9.37
N GLN A 486 -39.67 15.30 8.05
CA GLN A 486 -39.56 16.39 7.08
C GLN A 486 -40.72 17.39 7.19
N GLY A 487 -41.95 16.93 7.43
CA GLY A 487 -43.11 17.81 7.67
C GLY A 487 -42.95 18.66 8.94
N GLN A 488 -42.39 18.08 10.00
CA GLN A 488 -42.05 18.82 11.22
C GLN A 488 -41.01 19.91 10.94
N LEU A 489 -39.97 19.61 10.16
CA LEU A 489 -38.94 20.58 9.78
C LEU A 489 -39.49 21.77 8.98
N GLN A 490 -40.42 21.51 8.05
CA GLN A 490 -41.07 22.57 7.26
C GLN A 490 -42.02 23.45 8.09
N SER A 491 -42.72 22.86 9.07
CA SER A 491 -43.57 23.63 9.98
C SER A 491 -42.76 24.61 10.85
N MET A 492 -41.57 24.20 11.30
CA MET A 492 -40.64 25.05 12.06
C MET A 492 -40.06 26.19 11.21
N ALA A 493 -39.81 25.95 9.91
CA ALA A 493 -39.30 26.97 9.00
C ALA A 493 -40.30 28.12 8.70
N SER A 494 -41.60 27.90 8.91
CA SER A 494 -42.64 28.91 8.61
C SER A 494 -42.86 29.97 9.70
N VAL A 495 -42.31 29.76 10.90
CA VAL A 495 -42.50 30.65 12.07
C VAL A 495 -41.38 31.71 12.18
N ALA A 496 -40.25 31.52 11.50
CA ALA A 496 -39.03 32.31 11.70
C ALA A 496 -38.78 33.41 10.65
N ILE A 497 -39.76 34.26 10.36
CA ILE A 497 -39.53 35.48 9.53
C ILE A 497 -40.17 36.71 10.18
N ARG A 498 -39.37 37.55 10.88
CA ARG A 498 -39.29 39.04 10.82
C ARG A 498 -38.41 39.67 11.94
N PRO A 499 -37.88 40.92 11.78
CA PRO A 499 -36.43 41.20 11.91
C PRO A 499 -36.04 42.47 12.73
N LEU A 500 -34.72 42.70 12.85
CA LEU A 500 -34.02 44.01 12.82
C LEU A 500 -33.63 44.77 14.11
N GLU A 501 -34.03 44.39 15.32
CA GLU A 501 -33.69 45.17 16.54
C GLU A 501 -32.41 44.69 17.27
N GLU A 502 -32.05 43.41 17.18
CA GLU A 502 -30.94 42.83 17.96
C GLU A 502 -29.53 43.19 17.45
N LEU A 503 -29.42 43.70 16.21
CA LEU A 503 -28.13 44.09 15.64
C LEU A 503 -27.60 45.43 16.18
N GLU A 504 -28.49 46.34 16.60
CA GLU A 504 -28.11 47.66 17.13
C GLU A 504 -27.61 47.56 18.59
N GLU A 505 -28.18 46.67 19.40
CA GLU A 505 -27.77 46.46 20.80
C GLU A 505 -26.37 45.84 20.90
N LEU A 506 -26.00 44.99 19.94
CA LEU A 506 -24.72 44.29 19.90
C LEU A 506 -23.56 45.24 19.56
N GLU A 507 -23.79 46.27 18.74
CA GLU A 507 -22.79 47.32 18.45
C GLU A 507 -22.60 48.27 19.65
N ALA A 508 -23.67 48.60 20.37
CA ALA A 508 -23.60 49.44 21.56
C ALA A 508 -22.75 48.79 22.67
N LEU A 509 -22.96 47.50 22.94
CA LEU A 509 -22.22 46.74 23.97
C LEU A 509 -20.73 46.58 23.66
N LYS A 510 -20.36 46.54 22.39
CA LYS A 510 -18.95 46.42 21.98
C LYS A 510 -18.16 47.69 22.25
N THR A 511 -18.81 48.83 22.03
CA THR A 511 -18.22 50.17 22.22
C THR A 511 -17.97 50.48 23.71
N GLU A 512 -18.89 50.06 24.58
CA GLU A 512 -18.76 50.20 26.05
C GLU A 512 -17.57 49.38 26.60
N ASN A 513 -17.35 48.18 26.06
CA ASN A 513 -16.26 47.30 26.49
C ASN A 513 -14.87 47.87 26.16
N GLU A 514 -14.71 48.46 24.99
CA GLU A 514 -13.45 49.11 24.59
C GLU A 514 -13.12 50.31 25.51
N ARG A 515 -14.15 51.06 25.91
CA ARG A 515 -13.99 52.17 26.86
C ARG A 515 -13.53 51.69 28.24
N LEU A 516 -14.15 50.63 28.78
CA LEU A 516 -13.79 50.09 30.09
C LEU A 516 -12.36 49.52 30.11
N GLN A 517 -11.91 48.91 29.01
CA GLN A 517 -10.52 48.45 28.88
C GLN A 517 -9.51 49.61 28.88
N ALA A 518 -9.86 50.74 28.26
CA ALA A 518 -9.02 51.94 28.28
C ALA A 518 -8.92 52.58 29.68
N GLU A 519 -10.03 52.63 30.43
CA GLU A 519 -10.04 53.12 31.81
C GLU A 519 -9.22 52.22 32.74
N LEU A 520 -9.22 50.91 32.53
CA LEU A 520 -8.46 49.95 33.33
C LEU A 520 -6.94 50.09 33.11
N ILE A 521 -6.51 50.39 31.88
CA ILE A 521 -5.11 50.71 31.56
C ILE A 521 -4.68 52.01 32.24
N GLN A 522 -5.52 53.05 32.21
CA GLN A 522 -5.24 54.31 32.91
C GLN A 522 -5.14 54.11 34.42
N PHE A 523 -6.00 53.27 35.00
CA PHE A 523 -5.98 52.97 36.43
C PHE A 523 -4.70 52.20 36.85
N GLN A 524 -4.22 51.29 36.00
CA GLN A 524 -2.94 50.59 36.23
C GLN A 524 -1.74 51.54 36.14
N GLN A 525 -1.75 52.49 35.20
CA GLN A 525 -0.71 53.53 35.10
C GLN A 525 -0.74 54.47 36.32
N LEU A 526 -1.92 54.85 36.80
CA LEU A 526 -2.07 55.65 38.02
C LEU A 526 -1.55 54.91 39.25
N LYS A 527 -1.83 53.61 39.36
CA LYS A 527 -1.35 52.76 40.47
C LYS A 527 0.19 52.70 40.52
N GLN A 528 0.86 52.67 39.36
CA GLN A 528 2.32 52.70 39.28
C GLN A 528 2.93 54.04 39.73
N LEU A 529 2.20 55.16 39.56
CA LEU A 529 2.62 56.49 40.04
C LEU A 529 2.49 56.65 41.57
N PHE A 530 1.56 55.93 42.21
CA PHE A 530 1.34 56.03 43.66
C PHE A 530 2.15 55.04 44.52
N THR A 531 2.71 53.97 43.95
CA THR A 531 3.41 52.93 44.72
C THR A 531 4.95 53.03 44.76
N GLY A 532 5.54 54.09 44.19
CA GLY A 532 6.93 54.51 44.46
C GLY A 532 8.01 53.42 44.39
N SER A 533 7.86 52.41 43.54
CA SER A 533 8.84 51.32 43.41
C SER A 533 9.53 51.40 42.05
N ALA A 534 10.83 51.70 42.08
CA ALA A 534 11.71 51.74 40.92
C ALA A 534 11.84 50.34 40.28
N PRO A 535 12.13 50.27 38.96
CA PRO A 535 12.23 49.00 38.24
C PRO A 535 13.43 48.19 38.70
N VAL A 536 13.19 46.97 39.20
CA VAL A 536 14.22 45.95 39.42
C VAL A 536 14.59 45.34 38.08
N THR A 537 15.76 45.68 37.57
CA THR A 537 16.47 44.92 36.52
C THR A 537 16.88 43.53 37.05
N PRO A 538 16.68 42.44 36.29
CA PRO A 538 17.21 41.13 36.69
C PRO A 538 18.72 41.05 36.40
N ILE A 539 19.51 40.86 37.46
CA ILE A 539 20.94 40.51 37.40
C ILE A 539 21.07 38.97 37.20
N PRO A 540 22.06 38.48 36.44
CA PRO A 540 22.23 37.07 36.12
C PRO A 540 22.85 36.29 37.28
N THR A 541 22.36 35.07 37.51
CA THR A 541 22.90 34.13 38.50
C THR A 541 24.12 33.38 37.93
N PRO A 542 25.19 33.15 38.73
CA PRO A 542 26.46 32.61 38.26
C PRO A 542 26.47 31.08 38.18
N VAL A 543 27.10 30.55 37.12
CA VAL A 543 27.31 29.11 36.91
C VAL A 543 28.60 28.68 37.61
N VAL A 544 28.48 27.73 38.54
CA VAL A 544 29.59 26.99 39.15
C VAL A 544 29.96 25.80 38.26
N PRO A 545 31.25 25.51 38.00
CA PRO A 545 31.69 24.49 37.06
C PRO A 545 31.81 23.10 37.71
N VAL A 546 31.44 22.05 36.97
CA VAL A 546 31.67 20.64 37.31
C VAL A 546 32.42 19.97 36.14
N PRO A 547 33.42 19.10 36.38
CA PRO A 547 34.58 18.96 35.52
C PRO A 547 34.44 17.90 34.40
N SER A 548 35.22 18.15 33.36
CA SER A 548 35.41 17.37 32.14
C SER A 548 35.81 15.91 32.41
N ARG A 549 35.08 14.98 31.77
CA ARG A 549 35.50 13.59 31.60
C ARG A 549 36.22 13.42 30.27
N VAL A 550 37.47 12.98 30.36
CA VAL A 550 38.42 12.69 29.28
C VAL A 550 37.87 11.64 28.31
N GLN A 551 37.87 11.95 27.01
CA GLN A 551 37.73 10.97 25.92
C GLN A 551 39.12 10.45 25.52
N PRO A 552 39.31 9.15 25.31
CA PRO A 552 40.53 8.64 24.70
C PRO A 552 40.43 8.70 23.17
N THR A 553 41.44 9.34 22.58
CA THR A 553 41.81 9.29 21.16
C THR A 553 42.07 7.86 20.70
N ILE A 554 41.44 7.42 19.61
CA ILE A 554 41.89 6.26 18.83
C ILE A 554 42.31 6.74 17.44
N ALA A 555 43.61 6.58 17.20
CA ALA A 555 44.29 6.85 15.96
C ALA A 555 44.04 5.75 14.90
N GLY A 556 44.32 6.12 13.65
CA GLY A 556 43.96 5.47 12.39
C GLY A 556 44.12 3.95 12.29
N HIS A 557 43.27 3.34 11.46
CA HIS A 557 43.43 1.98 10.96
C HIS A 557 43.33 1.95 9.43
N THR A 558 44.44 1.54 8.83
CA THR A 558 44.69 1.25 7.42
C THR A 558 43.87 0.03 6.91
N PRO A 559 43.69 -0.16 5.59
CA PRO A 559 42.71 -1.10 5.00
C PRO A 559 43.09 -2.60 5.04
N GLN A 560 44.17 -2.99 5.71
CA GLN A 560 44.68 -4.36 5.66
C GLN A 560 43.93 -5.37 6.55
N ARG A 561 43.12 -4.92 7.51
CA ARG A 561 42.42 -5.81 8.45
C ARG A 561 41.23 -6.57 7.83
N ARG A 562 40.61 -6.02 6.77
CA ARG A 562 39.39 -6.59 6.15
C ARG A 562 39.58 -7.88 5.35
N ILE A 563 40.80 -8.18 4.88
CA ILE A 563 41.04 -9.39 4.07
C ILE A 563 41.24 -10.62 4.98
N ARG A 564 41.79 -10.43 6.19
CA ARG A 564 42.04 -11.53 7.15
C ARG A 564 40.75 -12.07 7.78
N ASP A 565 39.76 -11.20 7.99
CA ASP A 565 38.43 -11.57 8.52
C ASP A 565 37.55 -12.30 7.49
N GLN A 566 37.88 -12.25 6.19
CA GLN A 566 37.10 -12.91 5.13
C GLN A 566 37.43 -14.40 4.98
N ALA A 567 38.69 -14.80 5.06
CA ALA A 567 39.11 -16.20 5.00
C ALA A 567 38.61 -16.98 6.22
N SER A 568 38.76 -16.40 7.42
CA SER A 568 38.28 -16.98 8.68
C SER A 568 36.77 -17.25 8.70
N ALA A 569 35.98 -16.48 7.92
CA ALA A 569 34.53 -16.63 7.88
C ALA A 569 34.04 -17.82 7.06
N LEU A 570 34.72 -18.12 5.95
CA LEU A 570 34.38 -19.29 5.13
C LEU A 570 34.83 -20.57 5.84
N GLU A 571 36.00 -20.55 6.47
CA GLU A 571 36.52 -21.66 7.29
C GLU A 571 35.53 -22.07 8.39
N LYS A 572 34.94 -21.10 9.10
CA LYS A 572 33.93 -21.38 10.14
C LYS A 572 32.63 -21.96 9.58
N ILE A 573 32.21 -21.53 8.39
CA ILE A 573 31.03 -22.13 7.73
C ILE A 573 31.35 -23.56 7.27
N ASP A 574 32.55 -23.81 6.76
CA ASP A 574 32.99 -25.14 6.34
C ASP A 574 33.13 -26.10 7.53
N GLU A 575 33.65 -25.61 8.66
CA GLU A 575 33.68 -26.34 9.93
C GLU A 575 32.26 -26.73 10.37
N ALA A 576 31.30 -25.80 10.32
CA ALA A 576 29.90 -26.06 10.65
C ALA A 576 29.26 -27.11 9.73
N ILE A 577 29.56 -27.08 8.42
CA ILE A 577 29.08 -28.11 7.48
C ILE A 577 29.67 -29.48 7.84
N SER A 578 30.98 -29.55 8.10
CA SER A 578 31.66 -30.79 8.45
C SER A 578 31.15 -31.40 9.76
N LEU A 579 30.84 -30.55 10.75
CA LEU A 579 30.25 -30.99 12.01
C LEU A 579 28.87 -31.63 11.82
N ILE A 580 28.01 -31.05 10.98
CA ILE A 580 26.69 -31.63 10.68
C ILE A 580 26.83 -32.94 9.90
N ILE A 581 27.81 -33.05 8.99
CA ILE A 581 28.10 -34.31 8.28
C ILE A 581 28.54 -35.38 9.28
N ALA A 582 29.54 -35.09 10.10
CA ALA A 582 30.07 -36.02 11.10
C ALA A 582 28.99 -36.46 12.12
N TRP A 583 28.17 -35.51 12.57
CA TRP A 583 27.00 -35.81 13.40
C TRP A 583 26.10 -36.83 12.71
N ASN A 584 25.67 -36.55 11.48
CA ASN A 584 24.76 -37.42 10.74
C ASN A 584 25.36 -38.78 10.36
N ASP A 585 26.66 -38.87 10.15
CA ASP A 585 27.37 -40.10 9.76
C ASP A 585 27.55 -41.10 10.92
N ASP A 586 27.24 -40.70 12.16
CA ASP A 586 27.20 -41.60 13.32
C ASP A 586 26.20 -42.76 13.08
N PRO A 587 26.67 -44.03 13.06
CA PRO A 587 25.84 -45.18 12.72
C PRO A 587 24.77 -45.50 13.78
N VAL A 588 24.96 -45.02 15.02
CA VAL A 588 23.99 -45.22 16.12
C VAL A 588 22.85 -44.20 16.04
N ARG A 589 23.00 -43.16 15.21
CA ARG A 589 22.03 -42.06 15.14
C ARG A 589 20.80 -42.42 14.33
N ALA A 590 19.64 -42.35 14.99
CA ALA A 590 18.36 -42.57 14.35
C ALA A 590 18.12 -41.52 13.25
N PHE A 591 17.40 -41.91 12.20
CA PHE A 591 17.06 -41.01 11.08
C PHE A 591 16.39 -39.72 11.54
N ASN A 592 15.60 -39.77 12.61
CA ASN A 592 14.89 -38.62 13.15
C ASN A 592 15.78 -37.58 13.84
N ASP A 593 17.00 -37.94 14.22
CA ASP A 593 17.96 -37.07 14.91
C ASP A 593 19.00 -36.46 13.96
N LYS A 594 18.89 -36.77 12.66
CA LYS A 594 19.76 -36.25 11.60
C LYS A 594 19.28 -34.88 11.13
N TRP A 595 20.20 -34.08 10.60
CA TRP A 595 19.96 -32.70 10.19
C TRP A 595 20.25 -32.49 8.70
N PHE A 596 19.28 -31.95 7.98
CA PHE A 596 19.48 -31.48 6.62
C PHE A 596 20.36 -30.23 6.63
N ILE A 597 21.45 -30.27 5.87
CA ILE A 597 22.42 -29.16 5.74
C ILE A 597 21.84 -28.10 4.80
N GLY A 598 21.35 -27.01 5.36
CA GLY A 598 20.81 -25.89 4.61
C GLY A 598 21.04 -24.56 5.33
N VAL A 599 20.77 -23.46 4.62
CA VAL A 599 21.02 -22.09 5.13
C VAL A 599 20.47 -21.84 6.54
N PRO A 600 19.22 -22.24 6.90
CA PRO A 600 18.69 -22.01 8.25
C PRO A 600 19.44 -22.78 9.33
N ALA A 601 19.83 -24.04 9.06
CA ALA A 601 20.55 -24.87 10.02
C ALA A 601 21.96 -24.33 10.28
N LEU A 602 22.69 -23.96 9.21
CA LEU A 602 24.02 -23.38 9.35
C LEU A 602 24.00 -22.04 10.07
N LEU A 603 23.05 -21.15 9.77
CA LEU A 603 22.92 -19.87 10.48
C LEU A 603 22.56 -20.06 11.95
N ALA A 604 21.72 -21.04 12.29
CA ALA A 604 21.38 -21.35 13.67
C ALA A 604 22.59 -21.91 14.44
N LEU A 605 23.34 -22.83 13.83
CA LEU A 605 24.55 -23.42 14.42
C LEU A 605 25.63 -22.35 14.67
N LEU A 606 25.91 -21.50 13.68
CA LEU A 606 26.91 -20.44 13.81
C LEU A 606 26.54 -19.42 14.89
N ARG A 607 25.28 -18.95 14.90
CA ARG A 607 24.82 -17.97 15.91
C ARG A 607 24.87 -18.52 17.33
N GLY A 608 24.67 -19.82 17.51
CA GLY A 608 24.78 -20.46 18.80
C GLY A 608 26.20 -20.57 19.35
N ASN A 609 27.21 -20.32 18.52
CA ASN A 609 28.63 -20.36 18.87
C ASN A 609 29.28 -18.97 18.70
N ASP A 610 28.51 -17.92 19.01
CA ASP A 610 28.92 -16.50 18.94
C ASP A 610 29.45 -16.04 17.58
N TYR A 611 29.10 -16.75 16.50
CA TYR A 611 29.54 -16.46 15.15
C TYR A 611 28.38 -16.02 14.25
N SER A 612 28.56 -14.94 13.49
CA SER A 612 27.54 -14.45 12.56
C SER A 612 28.07 -14.42 11.13
N ALA A 613 27.44 -15.20 10.25
CA ALA A 613 27.68 -15.18 8.82
C ALA A 613 26.50 -14.55 8.08
N SER A 614 26.79 -13.75 7.05
CA SER A 614 25.73 -13.29 6.14
C SER A 614 25.13 -14.46 5.36
N GLN A 615 23.85 -14.39 5.04
CA GLN A 615 23.14 -15.42 4.27
C GLN A 615 23.84 -15.72 2.93
N GLY A 616 24.35 -14.69 2.24
CA GLY A 616 25.06 -14.84 0.97
C GLY A 616 26.36 -15.64 1.09
N ARG A 617 27.10 -15.49 2.20
CA ARG A 617 28.32 -16.28 2.46
C ARG A 617 28.00 -17.74 2.72
N VAL A 618 26.94 -18.02 3.48
CA VAL A 618 26.47 -19.40 3.70
C VAL A 618 26.04 -20.04 2.37
N GLN A 619 25.35 -19.30 1.50
CA GLN A 619 24.99 -19.78 0.16
C GLN A 619 26.22 -20.06 -0.70
N GLN A 620 27.27 -19.23 -0.62
CA GLN A 620 28.52 -19.44 -1.33
C GLN A 620 29.23 -20.72 -0.85
N ALA A 621 29.35 -20.94 0.47
CA ALA A 621 29.95 -22.15 1.02
C ALA A 621 29.16 -23.42 0.63
N LEU A 622 27.82 -23.36 0.71
CA LEU A 622 26.94 -24.44 0.26
C LEU A 622 27.11 -24.75 -1.24
N ALA A 623 27.30 -23.72 -2.08
CA ALA A 623 27.55 -23.90 -3.50
C ALA A 623 28.92 -24.56 -3.76
N ASN A 624 29.95 -24.16 -3.03
CA ASN A 624 31.30 -24.72 -3.14
C ASN A 624 31.35 -26.20 -2.74
N ARG A 625 30.60 -26.62 -1.71
CA ARG A 625 30.54 -28.01 -1.22
C ARG A 625 29.32 -28.80 -1.72
N ARG A 626 28.64 -28.31 -2.75
CA ARG A 626 27.37 -28.86 -3.23
C ARG A 626 27.41 -30.37 -3.53
N PRO A 627 28.40 -30.91 -4.26
CA PRO A 627 28.42 -32.35 -4.59
C PRO A 627 28.52 -33.24 -3.34
N GLU A 628 29.30 -32.82 -2.34
CA GLU A 628 29.47 -33.53 -1.08
C GLU A 628 28.17 -33.52 -0.25
N ILE A 629 27.53 -32.35 -0.16
CA ILE A 629 26.28 -32.16 0.59
C ILE A 629 25.12 -32.93 -0.05
N GLU A 630 25.01 -32.93 -1.38
CA GLU A 630 23.97 -33.69 -2.09
C GLU A 630 24.17 -35.20 -1.91
N SER A 631 25.42 -35.70 -2.01
CA SER A 631 25.75 -37.10 -1.71
C SER A 631 25.41 -37.48 -0.26
N HIS A 632 25.71 -36.60 0.69
CA HIS A 632 25.37 -36.77 2.10
C HIS A 632 23.85 -36.85 2.32
N HIS A 633 23.08 -35.93 1.73
CA HIS A 633 21.62 -35.93 1.83
C HIS A 633 21.01 -37.18 1.20
N GLN A 634 21.54 -37.63 0.06
CA GLN A 634 21.08 -38.84 -0.61
C GLN A 634 21.38 -40.09 0.23
N ARG A 635 22.59 -40.21 0.79
CA ARG A 635 23.00 -41.33 1.65
C ARG A 635 22.09 -41.51 2.85
N HIS A 636 21.68 -40.40 3.48
CA HIS A 636 20.86 -40.42 4.69
C HIS A 636 19.36 -40.19 4.44
N GLY A 637 18.91 -40.05 3.19
CA GLY A 637 17.49 -39.81 2.86
C GLY A 637 16.94 -38.46 3.37
N LEU A 638 17.78 -37.42 3.45
CA LEU A 638 17.41 -36.12 4.03
C LEU A 638 16.79 -35.20 2.99
N GLY A 639 15.50 -34.86 3.14
CA GLY A 639 14.82 -33.87 2.30
C GLY A 639 14.87 -32.44 2.86
N GLN A 640 14.58 -31.43 2.04
CA GLN A 640 14.61 -30.01 2.46
C GLN A 640 13.68 -29.68 3.64
N ARG A 641 12.59 -30.44 3.82
CA ARG A 641 11.63 -30.29 4.94
C ARG A 641 11.99 -31.11 6.17
N HIS A 642 13.08 -31.88 6.14
CA HIS A 642 13.45 -32.80 7.21
C HIS A 642 13.62 -32.08 8.54
N ASN A 643 14.14 -30.85 8.55
CA ASN A 643 14.41 -30.12 9.79
C ASN A 643 13.15 -29.57 10.49
N VAL A 644 11.98 -29.61 9.85
CA VAL A 644 10.72 -29.08 10.42
C VAL A 644 10.23 -29.91 11.61
N ARG A 645 10.67 -31.17 11.72
CA ARG A 645 10.28 -32.08 12.81
C ARG A 645 11.12 -31.95 14.08
N HIS A 646 12.19 -31.15 14.05
CA HIS A 646 13.05 -30.93 15.21
C HIS A 646 12.43 -29.87 16.12
N ASN A 647 12.18 -30.23 17.37
CA ASN A 647 11.63 -29.30 18.37
C ASN A 647 12.69 -28.35 18.94
N ASN A 648 13.97 -28.75 18.89
CA ASN A 648 15.09 -27.97 19.41
C ASN A 648 15.94 -27.42 18.25
N PRO A 649 16.47 -26.19 18.37
CA PRO A 649 17.37 -25.65 17.37
C PRO A 649 18.71 -26.41 17.38
N ILE A 650 19.32 -26.53 16.19
CA ILE A 650 20.52 -27.36 15.98
C ILE A 650 21.70 -27.01 16.89
N ASN A 651 21.83 -25.75 17.32
CA ASN A 651 22.91 -25.30 18.20
C ASN A 651 22.77 -25.76 19.67
N GLN A 652 21.63 -26.31 20.05
CA GLN A 652 21.47 -27.00 21.34
C GLN A 652 21.85 -28.48 21.27
N ILE A 653 22.09 -28.97 20.07
CA ILE A 653 22.31 -30.40 19.78
C ILE A 653 23.74 -30.65 19.29
N ILE A 654 24.26 -29.75 18.44
CA ILE A 654 25.61 -29.77 17.89
C ILE A 654 26.32 -28.51 18.37
N SER A 655 27.48 -28.67 19.02
CA SER A 655 28.39 -27.57 19.37
C SER A 655 29.50 -27.47 18.33
N MET A 656 29.94 -26.25 18.02
CA MET A 656 31.17 -26.04 17.26
C MET A 656 32.39 -25.99 18.17
#